data_AF-A0A7J6MXW4-F1
#
_entry.id   AF-A0A7J6MXW4-F1
#
_cell.length_a   1.000
_cell.length_b   1.000
_cell.length_c   1.000
_cell.angle_alpha   90.00
_cell.angle_beta   90.00
_cell.angle_gamma   90.00
#
_symmetry.space_group_name_H-M   'P 1'
#
loop_
_entity.id
_entity.type
_entity.pdbx_description
1 polymer ?
#
loop_
_entity_poly.entity_id
_entity_poly.type
_entity_poly.pdbx_seq_one_letter_code
_entity_poly.pdbx_strand_id
1 'polypeptide(L)'
;MIKKRHRVQLFGHLFESKKSLDEQSLYRFRHRNSEGYITEGEIPVNFRSILPTESGANLYLTIREGRGRTGPEYAVSWQTVDNVIADYNSSLDDTWSWAVGYLEKKGSVSLAELDYLDADPFILFGIDDSVTQRALRRLQKQVVLLCTEDTPSESEWMEYLCMDPEADMDHMYNIKQLIKVNAFHFRWVVEAFSEAELPMPWTSYKGIGSIVCFTNSETRVTTWQHPMYDYFRQLLEYSRTAEDREDILRIRVHRLLWGYEFIHSQPGAALEPLVSPLQLQKLGKIFGVDLAQEGHLVRTLKKFLKIFAEEYQQYNDISKDQIVICVDTLTTETERWEVLKENWKKALGDAGSHNIDVPVLANGKITCVECAERPALSYCLECRDHTCHDCYDKLHQKGHRSRHTPFKLVCCSLCGLMPARLRCQVTDKCFCHDCYAMKHIQTLSMPEKEMQPFLIDYVALKANLFNDTSHEDVQLTETGALAERQYQAGTLGMRGTKKATIDDGKSGVKLAINTSRSDDEESWSSSIIGSQWHPFYDSTGIMYYFNFATGEKMRRSPVDPNAPGSDDDDEEESSSDEDDQTTEGSSGSSGSGSGSDSHSSEVIEGELENEAKAKYTKRIAGESKLLPPRMLRPPYRIRDDLIDDSVTYASAASAR
;
A
#
# COMPACT_ATOMS: atom_id res chain seq x y z
N MET A 1 -28.32 -0.43 5.82
CA MET A 1 -27.63 -1.66 5.36
C MET A 1 -26.63 -2.07 6.44
N ILE A 2 -26.93 -3.14 7.18
CA ILE A 2 -25.98 -3.74 8.13
C ILE A 2 -25.04 -4.61 7.29
N LYS A 3 -23.77 -4.21 7.17
CA LYS A 3 -22.75 -4.98 6.45
C LYS A 3 -22.43 -6.26 7.24
N LYS A 4 -22.52 -7.41 6.57
CA LYS A 4 -22.12 -8.81 6.89
C LYS A 4 -21.02 -8.95 7.96
N ARG A 5 -19.83 -9.50 7.68
CA ARG A 5 -18.61 -9.72 8.53
C ARG A 5 -18.28 -11.21 8.62
N HIS A 6 -17.21 -11.65 7.95
CA HIS A 6 -16.44 -12.87 8.25
C HIS A 6 -15.93 -12.72 9.67
N ARG A 7 -15.89 -13.84 10.38
CA ARG A 7 -15.48 -13.86 11.77
C ARG A 7 -14.35 -14.85 11.94
N VAL A 8 -13.22 -14.39 12.47
CA VAL A 8 -12.26 -15.31 13.08
C VAL A 8 -12.90 -15.78 14.36
N GLN A 9 -13.09 -17.08 14.48
CA GLN A 9 -13.60 -17.70 15.69
C GLN A 9 -12.75 -18.93 15.95
N LEU A 10 -12.49 -19.21 17.22
CA LEU A 10 -12.05 -20.53 17.60
C LEU A 10 -13.03 -21.55 17.02
N PHE A 11 -12.51 -22.57 16.32
CA PHE A 11 -13.34 -23.60 15.70
C PHE A 11 -14.32 -24.19 16.71
N GLY A 12 -13.81 -24.35 17.92
CA GLY A 12 -14.41 -24.99 19.06
C GLY A 12 -13.28 -25.76 19.75
N HIS A 13 -13.35 -25.90 21.06
CA HIS A 13 -12.42 -26.74 21.79
C HIS A 13 -13.17 -27.89 22.44
N LEU A 14 -12.48 -29.00 22.64
CA LEU A 14 -13.05 -30.12 23.37
C LEU A 14 -12.97 -29.80 24.85
N PHE A 15 -14.07 -30.03 25.54
CA PHE A 15 -14.18 -29.73 26.95
C PHE A 15 -13.28 -30.68 27.77
N GLU A 16 -12.39 -30.10 28.57
CA GLU A 16 -11.53 -30.84 29.51
C GLU A 16 -11.90 -30.45 30.95
N SER A 17 -12.67 -31.30 31.64
CA SER A 17 -12.97 -31.07 33.06
C SER A 17 -11.74 -31.35 33.91
N LYS A 18 -11.35 -30.37 34.74
CA LYS A 18 -10.35 -30.57 35.81
C LYS A 18 -10.91 -31.30 37.03
N LYS A 19 -12.23 -31.39 37.17
CA LYS A 19 -12.91 -31.74 38.43
C LYS A 19 -13.55 -33.12 38.43
N SER A 20 -14.11 -33.58 37.31
CA SER A 20 -14.73 -34.91 37.23
C SER A 20 -14.79 -35.44 35.79
N LEU A 21 -14.52 -36.74 35.63
CA LEU A 21 -14.74 -37.46 34.37
C LEU A 21 -16.23 -37.50 33.99
N ASP A 22 -17.13 -37.48 34.97
CA ASP A 22 -18.58 -37.47 34.72
C ASP A 22 -19.00 -36.21 33.97
N GLU A 23 -18.40 -35.06 34.31
CA GLU A 23 -18.70 -33.79 33.64
C GLU A 23 -18.19 -33.82 32.20
N GLN A 24 -17.02 -34.42 31.95
CA GLN A 24 -16.51 -34.60 30.58
C GLN A 24 -17.38 -35.53 29.74
N SER A 25 -18.02 -36.53 30.37
CA SER A 25 -18.93 -37.45 29.67
C SER A 25 -20.20 -36.76 29.15
N LEU A 26 -20.60 -35.62 29.75
CA LEU A 26 -21.72 -34.80 29.26
C LEU A 26 -21.43 -34.10 27.92
N TYR A 27 -20.16 -33.98 27.55
CA TYR A 27 -19.72 -33.41 26.27
C TYR A 27 -19.43 -34.50 25.24
N ARG A 28 -20.02 -35.68 25.40
CA ARG A 28 -20.01 -36.74 24.40
C ARG A 28 -21.43 -37.01 23.95
N PHE A 29 -21.63 -37.16 22.65
CA PHE A 29 -22.90 -37.60 22.10
C PHE A 29 -22.79 -39.04 21.63
N ARG A 30 -23.90 -39.75 21.74
CA ARG A 30 -24.13 -41.06 21.14
C ARG A 30 -25.43 -40.96 20.38
N HIS A 31 -25.33 -40.79 19.07
CA HIS A 31 -26.46 -40.53 18.20
C HIS A 31 -26.70 -41.75 17.32
N ARG A 32 -27.97 -42.00 16.95
CA ARG A 32 -28.33 -43.07 16.04
C ARG A 32 -28.95 -42.44 14.80
N ASN A 33 -28.23 -42.51 13.67
CA ASN A 33 -28.72 -41.92 12.43
C ASN A 33 -29.97 -42.65 11.89
N SER A 34 -30.58 -42.07 10.86
CA SER A 34 -31.78 -42.61 10.20
C SER A 34 -31.57 -44.02 9.60
N GLU A 35 -30.33 -44.36 9.24
CA GLU A 35 -29.93 -45.69 8.77
C GLU A 35 -29.72 -46.70 9.91
N GLY A 36 -29.81 -46.25 11.16
CA GLY A 36 -29.69 -47.07 12.36
C GLY A 36 -28.27 -47.28 12.86
N TYR A 37 -27.26 -46.70 12.21
CA TYR A 37 -25.88 -46.67 12.69
C TYR A 37 -25.75 -45.76 13.90
N ILE A 38 -25.02 -46.24 14.91
CA ILE A 38 -24.72 -45.46 16.10
C ILE A 38 -23.38 -44.78 15.88
N THR A 39 -23.40 -43.45 15.87
CA THR A 39 -22.22 -42.60 15.85
C THR A 39 -21.95 -42.07 17.26
N GLU A 40 -20.66 -41.96 17.58
CA GLU A 40 -20.19 -41.45 18.86
C GLU A 40 -19.12 -40.39 18.61
N GLY A 41 -19.25 -39.26 19.29
CA GLY A 41 -18.35 -38.14 19.11
C GLY A 41 -18.35 -37.20 20.31
N GLU A 42 -17.62 -36.11 20.16
CA GLU A 42 -17.45 -35.10 21.19
C GLU A 42 -18.16 -33.81 20.77
N ILE A 43 -18.80 -33.16 21.75
CA ILE A 43 -19.56 -31.93 21.57
C ILE A 43 -18.60 -30.77 21.81
N PRO A 44 -18.30 -29.95 20.79
CA PRO A 44 -17.34 -28.88 20.93
C PRO A 44 -17.91 -27.66 21.65
N VAL A 45 -17.09 -27.02 22.48
CA VAL A 45 -17.42 -25.79 23.21
C VAL A 45 -16.98 -24.57 22.42
N ASN A 46 -17.79 -23.51 22.46
CA ASN A 46 -17.64 -22.28 21.67
C ASN A 46 -17.69 -22.52 20.16
N PHE A 47 -18.29 -23.64 19.76
CA PHE A 47 -18.50 -24.02 18.37
C PHE A 47 -19.69 -23.29 17.80
N ARG A 48 -19.58 -22.92 16.52
CA ARG A 48 -20.67 -22.34 15.75
C ARG A 48 -20.75 -23.02 14.40
N SER A 49 -21.94 -23.45 14.02
CA SER A 49 -22.24 -23.99 12.70
C SER A 49 -23.38 -23.24 12.05
N ILE A 50 -23.39 -23.23 10.72
CA ILE A 50 -24.34 -22.49 9.90
C ILE A 50 -24.99 -23.48 8.93
N LEU A 51 -26.31 -23.46 8.89
CA LEU A 51 -27.13 -24.22 7.95
C LEU A 51 -27.85 -23.23 7.02
N PRO A 52 -27.47 -23.16 5.73
CA PRO A 52 -28.18 -22.32 4.77
C PRO A 52 -29.55 -22.91 4.47
N THR A 53 -30.56 -22.04 4.36
CA THR A 53 -31.94 -22.39 3.97
C THR A 53 -32.20 -22.06 2.50
N GLU A 54 -33.18 -22.74 1.90
CA GLU A 54 -33.64 -22.48 0.53
C GLU A 54 -34.15 -21.03 0.37
N SER A 55 -34.71 -20.47 1.44
CA SER A 55 -35.14 -19.07 1.49
C SER A 55 -34.00 -18.03 1.41
N GLY A 56 -32.73 -18.48 1.43
CA GLY A 56 -31.54 -17.64 1.48
C GLY A 56 -31.22 -17.08 2.87
N ALA A 57 -32.02 -17.40 3.89
CA ALA A 57 -31.68 -17.14 5.28
C ALA A 57 -30.75 -18.24 5.83
N ASN A 58 -30.09 -17.95 6.97
CA ASN A 58 -29.16 -18.88 7.60
C ASN A 58 -29.65 -19.20 9.02
N LEU A 59 -29.58 -20.48 9.39
CA LEU A 59 -29.69 -20.93 10.78
C LEU A 59 -28.30 -21.06 11.39
N TYR A 60 -28.16 -20.60 12.62
CA TYR A 60 -26.90 -20.63 13.35
C TYR A 60 -27.09 -21.46 14.62
N LEU A 61 -26.35 -22.56 14.76
CA LEU A 61 -26.24 -23.28 16.02
C LEU A 61 -24.99 -22.78 16.76
N THR A 62 -25.15 -22.31 17.98
CA THR A 62 -24.05 -21.91 18.87
C THR A 62 -24.02 -22.82 20.09
N ILE A 63 -22.86 -23.39 20.39
CA ILE A 63 -22.62 -24.28 21.53
C ILE A 63 -21.67 -23.57 22.50
N ARG A 64 -22.02 -23.52 23.78
CA ARG A 64 -21.16 -22.97 24.85
C ARG A 64 -21.02 -23.93 26.02
N GLU A 65 -20.09 -23.62 26.91
CA GLU A 65 -19.96 -24.33 28.20
C GLU A 65 -21.18 -24.01 29.07
N GLY A 66 -21.85 -25.04 29.59
CA GLY A 66 -23.05 -24.85 30.39
C GLY A 66 -22.77 -24.29 31.79
N ARG A 67 -23.72 -23.51 32.30
CA ARG A 67 -23.60 -22.89 33.61
C ARG A 67 -23.88 -23.92 34.71
N GLY A 68 -22.83 -24.39 35.38
CA GLY A 68 -22.96 -25.14 36.64
C GLY A 68 -23.03 -26.66 36.50
N ARG A 69 -22.04 -27.26 35.81
CA ARG A 69 -21.91 -28.73 35.59
C ARG A 69 -23.07 -29.37 34.83
N THR A 70 -23.84 -28.59 34.08
CA THR A 70 -25.03 -29.04 33.34
C THR A 70 -24.72 -29.61 31.95
N GLY A 71 -23.44 -29.72 31.58
CA GLY A 71 -23.03 -30.15 30.23
C GLY A 71 -22.98 -28.96 29.25
N PRO A 72 -22.96 -29.21 27.92
CA PRO A 72 -23.02 -28.16 26.91
C PRO A 72 -24.39 -27.45 26.90
N GLU A 73 -24.40 -26.17 26.54
CA GLU A 73 -25.63 -25.41 26.28
C GLU A 73 -25.70 -24.99 24.80
N TYR A 74 -26.89 -25.10 24.21
CA TYR A 74 -27.16 -24.88 22.79
C TYR A 74 -28.13 -23.73 22.59
N ALA A 75 -27.82 -22.83 21.66
CA ALA A 75 -28.73 -21.77 21.19
C ALA A 75 -28.82 -21.79 19.67
N VAL A 76 -29.99 -21.44 19.15
CA VAL A 76 -30.25 -21.34 17.70
C VAL A 76 -30.68 -19.93 17.34
N SER A 77 -30.01 -19.33 16.34
CA SER A 77 -30.35 -18.01 15.79
C SER A 77 -30.77 -18.09 14.33
N TRP A 78 -31.57 -17.13 13.88
CA TRP A 78 -32.15 -17.10 12.52
C TRP A 78 -31.85 -15.78 11.79
N GLN A 79 -31.44 -15.87 10.52
CA GLN A 79 -31.03 -14.77 9.62
C GLN A 79 -29.74 -14.07 10.06
N THR A 80 -29.62 -13.72 11.33
CA THR A 80 -28.43 -13.13 11.94
C THR A 80 -28.07 -13.88 13.21
N VAL A 81 -26.79 -13.84 13.58
CA VAL A 81 -26.28 -14.50 14.80
C VAL A 81 -26.94 -13.94 16.06
N ASP A 82 -27.29 -12.64 16.05
CA ASP A 82 -27.86 -11.94 17.20
C ASP A 82 -29.37 -12.18 17.37
N ASN A 83 -30.05 -12.63 16.33
CA ASN A 83 -31.48 -12.94 16.37
C ASN A 83 -31.71 -14.36 16.88
N VAL A 84 -31.44 -14.54 18.19
CA VAL A 84 -31.63 -15.81 18.89
C VAL A 84 -33.12 -16.14 18.90
N ILE A 85 -33.46 -17.24 18.23
CA ILE A 85 -34.81 -17.77 18.23
C ILE A 85 -34.92 -18.71 19.45
N ALA A 86 -34.06 -19.71 19.60
CA ALA A 86 -34.04 -20.58 20.79
C ALA A 86 -32.84 -20.22 21.68
N ASP A 87 -33.11 -19.79 22.92
CA ASP A 87 -32.06 -19.44 23.90
C ASP A 87 -31.35 -20.69 24.45
N TYR A 88 -30.21 -20.46 25.11
CA TYR A 88 -29.34 -21.50 25.62
C TYR A 88 -30.04 -22.48 26.57
N ASN A 89 -30.04 -23.76 26.18
CA ASN A 89 -30.56 -24.88 26.96
C ASN A 89 -29.58 -26.06 26.89
N SER A 90 -29.53 -26.91 27.93
CA SER A 90 -28.70 -28.11 27.98
C SER A 90 -29.18 -29.25 27.07
N SER A 91 -30.42 -29.19 26.61
CA SER A 91 -31.03 -30.19 25.73
C SER A 91 -31.06 -29.66 24.30
N LEU A 92 -30.25 -30.25 23.40
CA LEU A 92 -30.22 -29.86 21.99
C LEU A 92 -31.58 -30.11 21.32
N ASP A 93 -32.23 -31.23 21.64
CA ASP A 93 -33.53 -31.61 21.06
C ASP A 93 -34.63 -30.61 21.43
N ASP A 94 -34.65 -30.13 22.67
CA ASP A 94 -35.63 -29.13 23.12
C ASP A 94 -35.36 -27.78 22.43
N THR A 95 -34.09 -27.36 22.35
CA THR A 95 -33.70 -26.12 21.64
C THR A 95 -34.08 -26.21 20.16
N TRP A 96 -33.81 -27.34 19.51
CA TRP A 96 -34.08 -27.55 18.09
C TRP A 96 -35.57 -27.63 17.80
N SER A 97 -36.33 -28.39 18.60
CA SER A 97 -37.80 -28.49 18.49
C SER A 97 -38.46 -27.12 18.63
N TRP A 98 -37.96 -26.29 19.56
CA TRP A 98 -38.44 -24.91 19.71
C TRP A 98 -38.12 -24.08 18.47
N ALA A 99 -36.89 -24.18 17.95
CA ALA A 99 -36.45 -23.42 16.78
C ALA A 99 -37.27 -23.76 15.52
N VAL A 100 -37.45 -25.06 15.23
CA VAL A 100 -38.26 -25.53 14.09
C VAL A 100 -39.73 -25.10 14.26
N GLY A 101 -40.31 -25.27 15.46
CA GLY A 101 -41.69 -24.83 15.74
C GLY A 101 -41.87 -23.30 15.62
N TYR A 102 -40.84 -22.51 15.93
CA TYR A 102 -40.84 -21.07 15.68
C TYR A 102 -40.88 -20.75 14.19
N LEU A 103 -40.06 -21.43 13.38
CA LEU A 103 -39.98 -21.24 11.93
C LEU A 103 -41.29 -21.64 11.23
N GLU A 104 -41.87 -22.77 11.63
CA GLU A 104 -43.17 -23.25 11.15
C GLU A 104 -44.27 -22.22 11.48
N LYS A 105 -44.37 -21.79 12.73
CA LYS A 105 -45.40 -20.81 13.17
C LYS A 105 -45.26 -19.47 12.45
N LYS A 106 -44.03 -19.06 12.12
CA LYS A 106 -43.75 -17.83 11.39
C LYS A 106 -43.95 -17.97 9.88
N GLY A 107 -44.06 -19.18 9.35
CA GLY A 107 -44.09 -19.46 7.92
C GLY A 107 -42.86 -18.91 7.19
N SER A 108 -41.69 -18.93 7.84
CA SER A 108 -40.45 -18.35 7.30
C SER A 108 -39.68 -19.31 6.39
N VAL A 109 -40.06 -20.58 6.35
CA VAL A 109 -39.44 -21.66 5.56
C VAL A 109 -40.54 -22.46 4.85
N SER A 110 -40.19 -23.13 3.75
CA SER A 110 -41.13 -23.96 3.00
C SER A 110 -41.49 -25.24 3.75
N LEU A 111 -42.58 -25.94 3.38
CA LEU A 111 -42.92 -27.23 3.99
C LEU A 111 -41.86 -28.30 3.71
N ALA A 112 -41.33 -28.33 2.47
CA ALA A 112 -40.26 -29.25 2.10
C ALA A 112 -38.97 -28.99 2.89
N GLU A 113 -38.72 -27.72 3.21
CA GLU A 113 -37.60 -27.32 4.06
C GLU A 113 -37.83 -27.69 5.53
N LEU A 114 -39.06 -27.59 6.06
CA LEU A 114 -39.39 -28.11 7.38
C LEU A 114 -39.16 -29.62 7.46
N ASP A 115 -39.59 -30.38 6.45
CA ASP A 115 -39.33 -31.82 6.37
C ASP A 115 -37.83 -32.15 6.37
N TYR A 116 -36.99 -31.27 5.80
CA TYR A 116 -35.53 -31.39 5.87
C TYR A 116 -34.97 -31.03 7.26
N LEU A 117 -35.51 -29.98 7.90
CA LEU A 117 -35.11 -29.52 9.23
C LEU A 117 -35.55 -30.47 10.36
N ASP A 118 -36.50 -31.38 10.08
CA ASP A 118 -36.87 -32.48 10.99
C ASP A 118 -35.76 -33.53 11.15
N ALA A 119 -34.69 -33.45 10.36
CA ALA A 119 -33.49 -34.27 10.57
C ALA A 119 -32.75 -33.90 11.88
N ASP A 120 -31.92 -34.82 12.37
CA ASP A 120 -31.18 -34.63 13.61
C ASP A 120 -30.22 -33.42 13.53
N PRO A 121 -30.23 -32.51 14.51
CA PRO A 121 -29.39 -31.32 14.50
C PRO A 121 -27.89 -31.63 14.53
N PHE A 122 -27.44 -32.74 15.12
CA PHE A 122 -26.02 -33.13 15.06
C PHE A 122 -25.56 -33.40 13.63
N ILE A 123 -26.43 -33.97 12.79
CA ILE A 123 -26.16 -34.20 11.36
C ILE A 123 -26.26 -32.89 10.59
N LEU A 124 -27.36 -32.15 10.75
CA LEU A 124 -27.62 -30.90 10.01
C LEU A 124 -26.50 -29.87 10.20
N PHE A 125 -26.02 -29.72 11.43
CA PHE A 125 -24.93 -28.79 11.74
C PHE A 125 -23.53 -29.40 11.58
N GLY A 126 -23.43 -30.64 11.10
CA GLY A 126 -22.18 -31.32 10.80
C GLY A 126 -21.32 -31.62 12.03
N ILE A 127 -21.92 -31.68 13.22
CA ILE A 127 -21.21 -32.07 14.46
C ILE A 127 -20.87 -33.56 14.44
N ASP A 128 -21.78 -34.38 13.91
CA ASP A 128 -21.59 -35.82 13.74
C ASP A 128 -20.66 -36.20 12.57
N ASP A 129 -20.27 -35.22 11.75
CA ASP A 129 -19.41 -35.51 10.62
C ASP A 129 -18.01 -35.96 11.06
N SER A 130 -17.55 -37.06 10.49
CA SER A 130 -16.24 -37.66 10.81
C SER A 130 -15.07 -36.73 10.47
N VAL A 131 -15.22 -35.82 9.50
CA VAL A 131 -14.21 -34.80 9.19
C VAL A 131 -14.22 -33.73 10.27
N THR A 132 -15.39 -33.22 10.65
CA THR A 132 -15.54 -32.30 11.79
C THR A 132 -14.95 -32.88 13.08
N GLN A 133 -15.26 -34.12 13.45
CA GLN A 133 -14.74 -34.76 14.66
C GLN A 133 -13.21 -34.93 14.62
N ARG A 134 -12.63 -35.29 13.47
CA ARG A 134 -11.18 -35.32 13.29
C ARG A 134 -10.57 -33.92 13.36
N ALA A 135 -11.23 -32.92 12.79
CA ALA A 135 -10.79 -31.53 12.85
C ALA A 135 -10.81 -30.99 14.28
N LEU A 136 -11.88 -31.27 15.05
CA LEU A 136 -12.00 -30.87 16.46
C LEU A 136 -10.83 -31.39 17.30
N ARG A 137 -10.48 -32.66 17.15
CA ARG A 137 -9.33 -33.26 17.86
C ARG A 137 -7.98 -32.65 17.45
N ARG A 138 -7.84 -32.25 16.19
CA ARG A 138 -6.60 -31.65 15.68
C ARG A 138 -6.48 -30.16 16.01
N LEU A 139 -7.60 -29.45 16.07
CA LEU A 139 -7.66 -27.98 16.11
C LEU A 139 -8.10 -27.43 17.47
N GLN A 140 -8.18 -28.24 18.54
CA GLN A 140 -8.58 -27.80 19.89
C GLN A 140 -7.87 -26.52 20.38
N LYS A 141 -6.66 -26.24 19.87
CA LYS A 141 -5.80 -25.10 20.25
C LYS A 141 -5.53 -24.12 19.11
N GLN A 142 -6.13 -24.32 17.94
CA GLN A 142 -5.85 -23.54 16.76
C GLN A 142 -7.07 -22.71 16.34
N VAL A 143 -6.86 -21.41 16.16
CA VAL A 143 -7.86 -20.51 15.63
C VAL A 143 -8.11 -20.86 14.16
N VAL A 144 -9.36 -20.88 13.72
CA VAL A 144 -9.72 -21.12 12.32
C VAL A 144 -10.48 -19.92 11.75
N LEU A 145 -10.55 -19.85 10.43
CA LEU A 145 -11.34 -18.85 9.72
C LEU A 145 -12.74 -19.40 9.44
N LEU A 146 -13.79 -18.67 9.81
CA LEU A 146 -15.16 -18.96 9.41
C LEU A 146 -15.60 -17.97 8.32
N CYS A 147 -16.14 -18.50 7.22
CA CYS A 147 -16.66 -17.72 6.11
C CYS A 147 -18.11 -17.28 6.40
N THR A 148 -18.27 -16.03 6.84
CA THR A 148 -19.57 -15.37 7.03
C THR A 148 -19.78 -14.17 6.10
N GLU A 149 -19.39 -14.33 4.82
CA GLU A 149 -19.67 -13.45 3.66
C GLU A 149 -18.84 -12.14 3.48
N ASP A 150 -18.39 -11.39 4.50
CA ASP A 150 -17.45 -10.21 4.28
C ASP A 150 -16.00 -10.36 4.82
N THR A 151 -14.94 -9.84 4.23
CA THR A 151 -13.54 -9.92 4.77
C THR A 151 -13.38 -9.82 6.32
N PRO A 152 -12.58 -10.69 6.98
CA PRO A 152 -12.39 -10.62 8.44
C PRO A 152 -11.82 -9.26 8.89
N SER A 153 -12.23 -8.82 10.06
CA SER A 153 -11.75 -7.57 10.64
C SER A 153 -10.28 -7.66 11.08
N GLU A 154 -9.65 -6.51 11.23
CA GLU A 154 -8.26 -6.46 11.69
C GLU A 154 -8.07 -7.11 13.06
N SER A 155 -8.96 -6.88 14.03
CA SER A 155 -8.89 -7.51 15.36
C SER A 155 -9.01 -9.02 15.29
N GLU A 156 -9.78 -9.54 14.34
CA GLU A 156 -9.94 -10.96 14.10
C GLU A 156 -8.66 -11.56 13.50
N TRP A 157 -8.02 -10.85 12.56
CA TRP A 157 -6.71 -11.25 12.06
C TRP A 157 -5.61 -11.21 13.13
N MET A 158 -5.68 -10.27 14.07
CA MET A 158 -4.80 -10.23 15.24
C MET A 158 -4.96 -11.50 16.09
N GLU A 159 -6.20 -11.88 16.42
CA GLU A 159 -6.50 -13.11 17.15
C GLU A 159 -6.02 -14.35 16.38
N TYR A 160 -6.27 -14.40 15.07
CA TYR A 160 -5.83 -15.51 14.21
C TYR A 160 -4.31 -15.69 14.27
N LEU A 161 -3.53 -14.62 14.17
CA LEU A 161 -2.06 -14.66 14.26
C LEU A 161 -1.55 -14.82 15.70
N CYS A 162 -2.42 -14.98 16.70
CA CYS A 162 -2.10 -15.00 18.12
C CYS A 162 -1.32 -13.74 18.57
N MET A 163 -1.71 -12.58 18.04
CA MET A 163 -1.22 -11.28 18.49
C MET A 163 -2.05 -10.83 19.69
N ASP A 164 -1.39 -10.46 20.79
CA ASP A 164 -2.04 -9.99 22.01
C ASP A 164 -1.87 -8.46 22.06
N PRO A 165 -2.92 -7.67 21.78
CA PRO A 165 -2.81 -6.22 21.74
C PRO A 165 -2.29 -5.61 23.05
N GLU A 166 -2.57 -6.22 24.21
CA GLU A 166 -2.14 -5.67 25.50
C GLU A 166 -0.68 -6.00 25.77
N ALA A 167 -0.29 -7.27 25.64
CA ALA A 167 1.10 -7.69 25.86
C ALA A 167 2.05 -7.07 24.82
N ASP A 168 1.61 -6.95 23.57
CA ASP A 168 2.39 -6.34 22.50
C ASP A 168 2.44 -4.79 22.61
N MET A 169 1.47 -4.15 23.28
CA MET A 169 1.54 -2.73 23.65
C MET A 169 2.47 -2.44 24.84
N ASP A 170 2.61 -3.37 25.79
CA ASP A 170 3.50 -3.19 26.94
C ASP A 170 4.98 -3.32 26.55
N HIS A 171 5.31 -4.24 25.63
CA HIS A 171 6.67 -4.32 25.05
C HIS A 171 7.07 -2.99 24.38
N MET A 172 6.10 -2.25 23.84
CA MET A 172 6.29 -0.93 23.26
C MET A 172 6.60 0.15 24.31
N TYR A 173 6.16 0.04 25.57
CA TYR A 173 6.44 1.10 26.58
C TYR A 173 7.94 1.26 26.85
N ASN A 174 8.74 0.20 26.69
CA ASN A 174 10.19 0.27 26.81
C ASN A 174 10.87 0.92 25.59
N ILE A 175 10.27 0.86 24.40
CA ILE A 175 10.78 1.46 23.15
C ILE A 175 10.25 2.90 22.94
N LYS A 176 9.12 3.25 23.57
CA LYS A 176 8.41 4.54 23.48
C LYS A 176 9.26 5.78 23.80
N GLN A 177 10.38 5.64 24.49
CA GLN A 177 11.29 6.78 24.71
C GLN A 177 12.00 7.26 23.44
N LEU A 178 12.09 6.44 22.39
CA LEU A 178 12.81 6.83 21.17
C LEU A 178 11.95 7.42 20.04
N ILE A 179 10.62 7.24 20.02
CA ILE A 179 9.86 7.52 18.79
C ILE A 179 8.42 8.02 19.05
N LYS A 180 8.06 9.18 18.48
CA LYS A 180 6.69 9.72 18.34
C LYS A 180 5.84 8.99 17.27
N VAL A 181 6.25 7.80 16.82
CA VAL A 181 5.59 7.10 15.70
C VAL A 181 4.60 6.07 16.24
N ASN A 182 3.42 6.05 15.62
CA ASN A 182 2.21 5.26 15.87
C ASN A 182 2.33 4.06 16.82
N ALA A 183 1.42 4.02 17.79
CA ALA A 183 1.33 3.08 18.92
C ALA A 183 1.06 1.60 18.57
N PHE A 184 1.28 1.17 17.34
CA PHE A 184 0.92 -0.17 16.85
C PHE A 184 2.04 -0.77 15.98
N HIS A 185 3.18 -1.10 16.60
CA HIS A 185 4.40 -1.52 15.90
C HIS A 185 4.25 -2.81 15.07
N PHE A 186 3.40 -3.75 15.48
CA PHE A 186 3.23 -5.04 14.79
C PHE A 186 1.97 -5.14 13.92
N ARG A 187 1.12 -4.10 13.97
CA ARG A 187 -0.13 -4.05 13.21
C ARG A 187 0.09 -4.20 11.71
N TRP A 188 1.20 -3.69 11.18
CA TRP A 188 1.54 -3.86 9.76
C TRP A 188 1.67 -5.32 9.34
N VAL A 189 2.06 -6.25 10.24
CA VAL A 189 2.15 -7.68 9.94
C VAL A 189 0.76 -8.25 9.70
N VAL A 190 -0.21 -7.81 10.51
CA VAL A 190 -1.62 -8.20 10.43
C VAL A 190 -2.26 -7.61 9.17
N GLU A 191 -2.02 -6.32 8.90
CA GLU A 191 -2.46 -5.67 7.65
C GLU A 191 -1.88 -6.40 6.44
N ALA A 192 -0.57 -6.66 6.43
CA ALA A 192 0.10 -7.38 5.34
C ALA A 192 -0.36 -8.84 5.19
N PHE A 193 -0.84 -9.46 6.27
CA PHE A 193 -1.44 -10.80 6.23
C PHE A 193 -2.85 -10.76 5.66
N SER A 194 -3.65 -9.76 6.04
CA SER A 194 -5.01 -9.58 5.53
C SER A 194 -5.06 -9.24 4.03
N GLU A 195 -4.01 -8.58 3.52
CA GLU A 195 -3.81 -8.26 2.11
C GLU A 195 -3.11 -9.39 1.32
N ALA A 196 -2.63 -10.44 1.99
CA ALA A 196 -1.87 -11.49 1.33
C ALA A 196 -2.79 -12.40 0.50
N GLU A 197 -2.57 -12.41 -0.81
CA GLU A 197 -3.20 -13.39 -1.70
C GLU A 197 -2.69 -14.81 -1.41
N LEU A 198 -3.53 -15.80 -1.76
CA LEU A 198 -3.14 -17.19 -1.64
C LEU A 198 -2.03 -17.51 -2.64
N PRO A 199 -0.94 -18.16 -2.20
CA PRO A 199 0.10 -18.57 -3.13
C PRO A 199 -0.47 -19.61 -4.09
N MET A 200 -0.24 -19.49 -5.41
CA MET A 200 -0.60 -20.60 -6.30
C MET A 200 0.22 -21.85 -5.91
N PRO A 201 -0.37 -23.05 -6.01
CA PRO A 201 -1.66 -23.37 -6.64
C PRO A 201 -2.80 -23.53 -5.60
N TRP A 202 -2.72 -22.80 -4.48
CA TRP A 202 -3.71 -22.87 -3.41
C TRP A 202 -4.99 -22.13 -3.76
N THR A 203 -6.12 -22.72 -3.39
CA THR A 203 -7.45 -22.12 -3.49
C THR A 203 -8.15 -22.23 -2.14
N SER A 204 -9.05 -21.30 -1.85
CA SER A 204 -9.93 -21.38 -0.67
C SER A 204 -11.33 -21.84 -1.08
N TYR A 205 -11.98 -22.61 -0.21
CA TYR A 205 -13.37 -23.00 -0.36
C TYR A 205 -14.05 -23.06 1.01
N LYS A 206 -15.38 -22.95 1.01
CA LYS A 206 -16.20 -23.05 2.22
C LYS A 206 -16.47 -24.53 2.51
N GLY A 207 -15.87 -25.05 3.57
CA GLY A 207 -16.10 -26.40 4.08
C GLY A 207 -17.34 -26.52 4.96
N ILE A 208 -17.55 -27.72 5.51
CA ILE A 208 -18.63 -28.04 6.45
C ILE A 208 -18.55 -27.12 7.66
N GLY A 209 -19.69 -26.62 8.15
CA GLY A 209 -19.74 -25.66 9.26
C GLY A 209 -19.25 -24.25 8.89
N SER A 210 -19.14 -23.94 7.60
CA SER A 210 -18.64 -22.65 7.08
C SER A 210 -17.18 -22.35 7.38
N ILE A 211 -16.36 -23.37 7.66
CA ILE A 211 -14.92 -23.20 7.85
C ILE A 211 -14.27 -22.90 6.51
N VAL A 212 -13.31 -21.97 6.48
CA VAL A 212 -12.46 -21.76 5.32
C VAL A 212 -11.43 -22.88 5.25
N CYS A 213 -11.50 -23.68 4.20
CA CYS A 213 -10.51 -24.68 3.86
C CYS A 213 -9.63 -24.16 2.73
N PHE A 214 -8.36 -24.53 2.74
CA PHE A 214 -7.43 -24.26 1.67
C PHE A 214 -7.03 -25.60 1.04
N THR A 215 -7.14 -25.72 -0.28
CA THR A 215 -6.67 -26.89 -1.01
C THR A 215 -5.61 -26.49 -2.02
N ASN A 216 -4.52 -27.25 -2.04
CA ASN A 216 -3.51 -27.15 -3.06
C ASN A 216 -3.95 -28.00 -4.25
N SER A 217 -4.19 -27.37 -5.40
CA SER A 217 -4.76 -28.07 -6.57
C SER A 217 -3.79 -29.08 -7.20
N GLU A 218 -2.48 -28.93 -7.01
CA GLU A 218 -1.46 -29.85 -7.52
C GLU A 218 -1.24 -31.04 -6.57
N THR A 219 -1.02 -30.77 -5.28
CA THR A 219 -0.71 -31.84 -4.30
C THR A 219 -1.94 -32.50 -3.71
N ARG A 220 -3.13 -31.93 -3.93
CA ARG A 220 -4.41 -32.32 -3.32
C ARG A 220 -4.42 -32.27 -1.79
N VAL A 221 -3.43 -31.63 -1.17
CA VAL A 221 -3.38 -31.42 0.28
C VAL A 221 -4.41 -30.36 0.67
N THR A 222 -5.22 -30.68 1.68
CA THR A 222 -6.20 -29.77 2.28
C THR A 222 -5.76 -29.36 3.68
N THR A 223 -5.82 -28.07 4.00
CA THR A 223 -5.55 -27.53 5.33
C THR A 223 -6.61 -26.52 5.74
N TRP A 224 -6.78 -26.33 7.04
CA TRP A 224 -7.69 -25.34 7.65
C TRP A 224 -6.96 -24.04 8.01
N GLN A 225 -5.63 -24.10 7.96
CA GLN A 225 -4.74 -23.01 8.28
C GLN A 225 -4.33 -22.32 6.98
N HIS A 226 -4.36 -20.98 6.96
CA HIS A 226 -3.94 -20.23 5.78
C HIS A 226 -2.52 -20.67 5.36
N PRO A 227 -2.24 -20.93 4.07
CA PRO A 227 -0.93 -21.44 3.62
C PRO A 227 0.25 -20.56 4.02
N MET A 228 0.01 -19.26 4.22
CA MET A 228 1.03 -18.30 4.68
C MET A 228 1.04 -18.05 6.20
N TYR A 229 0.19 -18.72 6.99
CA TYR A 229 0.10 -18.47 8.44
C TYR A 229 1.45 -18.58 9.14
N ASP A 230 2.17 -19.68 8.93
CA ASP A 230 3.42 -19.94 9.66
C ASP A 230 4.48 -18.90 9.30
N TYR A 231 4.48 -18.43 8.05
CA TYR A 231 5.35 -17.34 7.62
C TYR A 231 5.04 -16.05 8.37
N PHE A 232 3.78 -15.61 8.43
CA PHE A 232 3.41 -14.38 9.12
C PHE A 232 3.54 -14.49 10.65
N ARG A 233 3.33 -15.68 11.21
CA ARG A 233 3.60 -15.94 12.63
C ARG A 233 5.08 -15.84 12.95
N GLN A 234 5.94 -16.42 12.11
CA GLN A 234 7.40 -16.27 12.25
C GLN A 234 7.84 -14.82 12.04
N LEU A 235 7.19 -14.07 11.14
CA LEU A 235 7.46 -12.66 10.89
C LEU A 235 7.07 -11.79 12.09
N LEU A 236 5.93 -12.08 12.71
CA LEU A 236 5.48 -11.44 13.95
C LEU A 236 6.46 -11.72 15.08
N GLU A 237 6.85 -12.99 15.28
CA GLU A 237 7.80 -13.37 16.31
C GLU A 237 9.18 -12.75 16.08
N TYR A 238 9.66 -12.75 14.83
CA TYR A 238 10.90 -12.06 14.47
C TYR A 238 10.82 -10.58 14.84
N SER A 239 9.70 -9.92 14.51
CA SER A 239 9.49 -8.50 14.84
C SER A 239 9.48 -8.25 16.34
N ARG A 240 8.98 -9.18 17.16
CA ARG A 240 9.03 -9.09 18.63
C ARG A 240 10.45 -9.24 19.19
N THR A 241 11.26 -10.06 18.55
CA THR A 241 12.64 -10.36 18.97
C THR A 241 13.70 -9.42 18.38
N ALA A 242 13.36 -8.67 17.33
CA ALA A 242 14.28 -7.75 16.68
C ALA A 242 14.66 -6.61 17.63
N GLU A 243 15.95 -6.49 17.93
CA GLU A 243 16.49 -5.45 18.81
C GLU A 243 16.48 -4.08 18.12
N ASP A 244 16.69 -4.06 16.79
CA ASP A 244 16.90 -2.86 16.01
C ASP A 244 15.67 -2.51 15.16
N ARG A 245 15.24 -1.25 15.24
CA ARG A 245 14.13 -0.69 14.46
C ARG A 245 14.37 -0.84 12.95
N GLU A 246 15.62 -0.66 12.54
CA GLU A 246 16.03 -0.64 11.14
C GLU A 246 15.84 -2.01 10.48
N ASP A 247 15.94 -3.11 11.23
CA ASP A 247 15.65 -4.44 10.70
C ASP A 247 14.17 -4.61 10.39
N ILE A 248 13.28 -4.02 11.20
CA ILE A 248 11.84 -4.06 10.96
C ILE A 248 11.49 -3.16 9.77
N LEU A 249 12.09 -1.97 9.66
CA LEU A 249 11.94 -1.11 8.48
C LEU A 249 12.41 -1.81 7.20
N ARG A 250 13.58 -2.46 7.25
CA ARG A 250 14.15 -3.24 6.15
C ARG A 250 13.17 -4.28 5.62
N ILE A 251 12.59 -5.08 6.53
CA ILE A 251 11.60 -6.10 6.18
C ILE A 251 10.34 -5.48 5.58
N ARG A 252 9.86 -4.36 6.12
CA ARG A 252 8.67 -3.66 5.59
C ARG A 252 8.92 -3.14 4.18
N VAL A 253 10.08 -2.55 3.91
CA VAL A 253 10.45 -2.10 2.55
C VAL A 253 10.61 -3.30 1.61
N HIS A 254 11.25 -4.38 2.06
CA HIS A 254 11.35 -5.62 1.27
C HIS A 254 9.96 -6.18 0.92
N ARG A 255 9.00 -6.15 1.86
CA ARG A 255 7.61 -6.58 1.62
C ARG A 255 6.90 -5.67 0.62
N LEU A 256 7.10 -4.35 0.69
CA LEU A 256 6.58 -3.38 -0.28
C LEU A 256 7.01 -3.74 -1.71
N LEU A 257 8.32 -3.95 -1.92
CA LEU A 257 8.88 -4.26 -3.23
C LEU A 257 8.44 -5.64 -3.73
N TRP A 258 8.39 -6.64 -2.85
CA TRP A 258 7.86 -7.95 -3.21
C TRP A 258 6.39 -7.90 -3.63
N GLY A 259 5.57 -7.13 -2.91
CA GLY A 259 4.16 -6.94 -3.27
C GLY A 259 4.00 -6.24 -4.62
N TYR A 260 4.85 -5.25 -4.89
CA TYR A 260 4.92 -4.61 -6.20
C TYR A 260 5.28 -5.61 -7.31
N GLU A 261 6.38 -6.37 -7.18
CA GLU A 261 6.79 -7.36 -8.19
C GLU A 261 5.74 -8.46 -8.40
N PHE A 262 5.09 -8.91 -7.32
CA PHE A 262 4.05 -9.92 -7.40
C PHE A 262 2.87 -9.45 -8.25
N ILE A 263 2.33 -8.25 -7.99
CA ILE A 263 1.24 -7.66 -8.79
C ILE A 263 1.67 -7.48 -10.24
N HIS A 264 2.91 -7.03 -10.48
CA HIS A 264 3.45 -6.82 -11.84
C HIS A 264 3.69 -8.13 -12.60
N SER A 265 3.81 -9.26 -11.91
CA SER A 265 3.93 -10.57 -12.53
C SER A 265 2.58 -11.16 -12.98
N GLN A 266 1.45 -10.60 -12.53
CA GLN A 266 0.13 -11.10 -12.90
C GLN A 266 -0.29 -10.62 -14.29
N PRO A 267 -0.75 -11.51 -15.18
CA PRO A 267 -1.20 -11.12 -16.52
C PRO A 267 -2.47 -10.24 -16.42
N GLY A 268 -2.44 -9.07 -17.07
CA GLY A 268 -3.58 -8.15 -17.15
C GLY A 268 -3.70 -7.14 -16.00
N ALA A 269 -2.78 -7.13 -15.03
CA ALA A 269 -2.76 -6.09 -14.01
C ALA A 269 -2.46 -4.72 -14.64
N ALA A 270 -3.24 -3.69 -14.28
CA ALA A 270 -2.94 -2.32 -14.66
C ALA A 270 -1.60 -1.92 -14.03
N LEU A 271 -0.57 -1.76 -14.88
CA LEU A 271 0.78 -1.48 -14.44
C LEU A 271 0.83 -0.03 -13.93
N GLU A 272 0.87 0.18 -12.63
CA GLU A 272 1.32 1.45 -12.06
C GLU A 272 2.84 1.41 -11.91
N PRO A 273 3.58 2.47 -12.29
CA PRO A 273 5.02 2.48 -12.13
C PRO A 273 5.40 2.45 -10.64
N LEU A 274 6.57 1.87 -10.34
CA LEU A 274 7.07 1.76 -8.96
C LEU A 274 7.08 3.09 -8.22
N VAL A 275 7.48 4.16 -8.91
CA VAL A 275 7.43 5.51 -8.38
C VAL A 275 6.05 6.12 -8.66
N SER A 276 5.03 5.61 -7.97
CA SER A 276 3.67 6.18 -7.95
C SER A 276 3.34 6.82 -6.60
N PRO A 277 2.35 7.72 -6.53
CA PRO A 277 1.88 8.30 -5.27
C PRO A 277 1.47 7.24 -4.26
N LEU A 278 0.81 6.16 -4.71
CA LEU A 278 0.38 5.06 -3.86
C LEU A 278 1.56 4.35 -3.20
N GLN A 279 2.60 4.02 -3.98
CA GLN A 279 3.80 3.36 -3.44
C GLN A 279 4.58 4.27 -2.49
N LEU A 280 4.65 5.57 -2.78
CA LEU A 280 5.26 6.52 -1.85
C LEU A 280 4.46 6.70 -0.56
N GLN A 281 3.12 6.69 -0.59
CA GLN A 281 2.34 6.71 0.64
C GLN A 281 2.62 5.46 1.49
N LYS A 282 2.70 4.29 0.86
CA LYS A 282 3.09 3.05 1.57
C LYS A 282 4.50 3.16 2.16
N LEU A 283 5.47 3.70 1.40
CA LEU A 283 6.83 3.94 1.89
C LEU A 283 6.88 4.96 3.03
N GLY A 284 6.16 6.08 2.91
CA GLY A 284 6.03 7.10 3.95
C GLY A 284 5.45 6.51 5.24
N LYS A 285 4.39 5.69 5.15
CA LYS A 285 3.84 4.93 6.28
C LYS A 285 4.84 3.96 6.92
N ILE A 286 5.80 3.43 6.16
CA ILE A 286 6.86 2.57 6.71
C ILE A 286 7.80 3.41 7.57
N PHE A 287 8.25 4.57 7.08
CA PHE A 287 9.18 5.46 7.79
C PHE A 287 8.52 6.37 8.83
N GLY A 288 7.18 6.42 8.87
CA GLY A 288 6.41 7.28 9.78
C GLY A 288 6.28 8.72 9.28
N VAL A 289 6.41 8.93 7.97
CA VAL A 289 6.27 10.23 7.28
C VAL A 289 4.86 10.39 6.76
N ASP A 290 4.16 11.45 7.16
CA ASP A 290 2.87 11.82 6.61
C ASP A 290 3.06 12.77 5.43
N LEU A 291 3.02 12.23 4.21
CA LEU A 291 3.25 13.00 2.98
C LEU A 291 2.25 14.15 2.77
N ALA A 292 1.08 14.13 3.41
CA ALA A 292 0.14 15.25 3.36
C ALA A 292 0.66 16.48 4.13
N GLN A 293 1.40 16.26 5.22
CA GLN A 293 1.97 17.31 6.06
C GLN A 293 3.44 17.60 5.71
N GLU A 294 4.17 16.58 5.29
CA GLU A 294 5.61 16.56 5.06
C GLU A 294 5.93 16.37 3.57
N GLY A 295 5.21 17.09 2.69
CA GLY A 295 5.40 17.04 1.23
C GLY A 295 6.84 17.30 0.77
N HIS A 296 7.61 18.08 1.56
CA HIS A 296 9.02 18.34 1.30
C HIS A 296 9.89 17.06 1.26
N LEU A 297 9.48 15.97 1.92
CA LEU A 297 10.21 14.69 1.93
C LEU A 297 9.91 13.78 0.72
N VAL A 298 8.94 14.14 -0.13
CA VAL A 298 8.54 13.32 -1.29
C VAL A 298 9.72 13.03 -2.23
N ARG A 299 10.56 14.04 -2.51
CA ARG A 299 11.72 13.89 -3.42
C ARG A 299 12.72 12.87 -2.89
N THR A 300 12.99 12.93 -1.59
CA THR A 300 13.93 12.05 -0.89
C THR A 300 13.41 10.61 -0.86
N LEU A 301 12.13 10.43 -0.56
CA LEU A 301 11.48 9.12 -0.62
C LEU A 301 11.48 8.52 -2.03
N LYS A 302 11.27 9.33 -3.10
CA LYS A 302 11.42 8.87 -4.49
C LYS A 302 12.82 8.33 -4.77
N LYS A 303 13.85 9.04 -4.33
CA LYS A 303 15.24 8.65 -4.51
C LYS A 303 15.53 7.32 -3.82
N PHE A 304 15.15 7.18 -2.55
CA PHE A 304 15.38 5.95 -1.80
C PHE A 304 14.56 4.77 -2.32
N LEU A 305 13.32 4.99 -2.78
CA LEU A 305 12.53 3.91 -3.39
C LEU A 305 13.24 3.30 -4.60
N LYS A 306 13.86 4.13 -5.45
CA LYS A 306 14.67 3.65 -6.59
C LYS A 306 15.89 2.85 -6.13
N ILE A 307 16.63 3.36 -5.15
CA ILE A 307 17.81 2.68 -4.58
C ILE A 307 17.43 1.31 -4.01
N PHE A 308 16.35 1.25 -3.21
CA PHE A 308 15.87 -0.01 -2.63
C PHE A 308 15.42 -1.00 -3.71
N ALA A 309 14.79 -0.52 -4.78
CA ALA A 309 14.36 -1.36 -5.89
C ALA A 309 15.54 -1.97 -6.64
N GLU A 310 16.56 -1.16 -6.95
CA GLU A 310 17.79 -1.61 -7.61
C GLU A 310 18.51 -2.66 -6.76
N GLU A 311 18.67 -2.40 -5.45
CA GLU A 311 19.30 -3.33 -4.53
C GLU A 311 18.49 -4.63 -4.39
N TYR A 312 17.17 -4.52 -4.27
CA TYR A 312 16.27 -5.67 -4.21
C TYR A 312 16.33 -6.53 -5.47
N GLN A 313 16.34 -5.92 -6.66
CA GLN A 313 16.46 -6.66 -7.91
C GLN A 313 17.82 -7.36 -8.05
N GLN A 314 18.89 -6.73 -7.57
CA GLN A 314 20.25 -7.27 -7.69
C GLN A 314 20.54 -8.38 -6.67
N TYR A 315 20.14 -8.19 -5.41
CA TYR A 315 20.53 -9.05 -4.30
C TYR A 315 19.38 -9.87 -3.71
N ASN A 316 18.13 -9.57 -4.09
CA ASN A 316 16.93 -10.14 -3.49
C ASN A 316 16.88 -9.93 -1.97
N ASP A 317 17.49 -8.84 -1.50
CA ASP A 317 17.44 -8.33 -0.14
C ASP A 317 17.77 -6.83 -0.18
N ILE A 318 17.46 -6.11 0.90
CA ILE A 318 17.81 -4.70 1.08
C ILE A 318 18.84 -4.64 2.20
N SER A 319 19.93 -3.88 2.01
CA SER A 319 20.93 -3.73 3.05
C SER A 319 20.40 -2.86 4.18
N LYS A 320 20.70 -3.27 5.42
CA LYS A 320 20.42 -2.48 6.61
C LYS A 320 21.08 -1.10 6.55
N ASP A 321 22.26 -1.00 5.95
CA ASP A 321 22.99 0.27 5.83
C ASP A 321 22.20 1.28 4.98
N GLN A 322 21.52 0.84 3.91
CA GLN A 322 20.69 1.72 3.09
C GLN A 322 19.47 2.24 3.85
N ILE A 323 18.91 1.42 4.74
CA ILE A 323 17.80 1.84 5.62
C ILE A 323 18.29 2.90 6.62
N VAL A 324 19.45 2.68 7.26
CA VAL A 324 20.06 3.66 8.18
C VAL A 324 20.30 5.00 7.46
N ILE A 325 20.93 4.97 6.27
CA ILE A 325 21.18 6.17 5.48
C ILE A 325 19.88 6.90 5.13
N CYS A 326 18.81 6.17 4.79
CA CYS A 326 17.49 6.74 4.53
C CYS A 326 16.93 7.45 5.77
N VAL A 327 16.93 6.78 6.93
CA VAL A 327 16.42 7.34 8.19
C VAL A 327 17.21 8.60 8.59
N ASP A 328 18.53 8.58 8.50
CA ASP A 328 19.39 9.73 8.82
C ASP A 328 19.13 10.90 7.87
N THR A 329 18.93 10.62 6.59
CA THR A 329 18.65 11.64 5.57
C THR A 329 17.28 12.29 5.82
N LEU A 330 16.24 11.48 6.05
CA LEU A 330 14.89 11.99 6.36
C LEU A 330 14.89 12.83 7.64
N THR A 331 15.60 12.39 8.68
CA THR A 331 15.72 13.13 9.95
C THR A 331 16.42 14.48 9.72
N THR A 332 17.56 14.46 9.02
CA THR A 332 18.32 15.68 8.70
C THR A 332 17.50 16.68 7.88
N GLU A 333 16.72 16.21 6.90
CA GLU A 333 15.86 17.08 6.10
C GLU A 333 14.71 17.66 6.90
N THR A 334 14.12 16.85 7.79
CA THR A 334 13.07 17.31 8.72
C THR A 334 13.60 18.40 9.66
N GLU A 335 14.78 18.21 10.25
CA GLU A 335 15.42 19.22 11.12
C GLU A 335 15.73 20.51 10.35
N ARG A 336 16.27 20.38 9.12
CA ARG A 336 16.52 21.55 8.25
C ARG A 336 15.23 22.29 7.95
N TRP A 337 14.16 21.57 7.67
CA TRP A 337 12.85 22.15 7.42
C TRP A 337 12.30 22.87 8.65
N GLU A 338 12.44 22.30 9.85
CA GLU A 338 12.01 22.95 11.10
C GLU A 338 12.79 24.24 11.36
N VAL A 339 14.12 24.23 11.18
CA VAL A 339 14.97 25.42 11.31
C VAL A 339 14.58 26.48 10.28
N LEU A 340 14.36 26.09 9.02
CA LEU A 340 13.87 27.01 7.99
C LEU A 340 12.54 27.61 8.43
N LYS A 341 11.55 26.78 8.78
CA LYS A 341 10.22 27.20 9.21
C LYS A 341 10.27 28.16 10.40
N GLU A 342 11.15 27.93 11.38
CA GLU A 342 11.34 28.83 12.52
C GLU A 342 11.99 30.16 12.12
N ASN A 343 13.03 30.11 11.29
CA ASN A 343 13.70 31.32 10.76
C ASN A 343 12.72 32.16 9.93
N TRP A 344 11.88 31.53 9.12
CA TRP A 344 10.82 32.19 8.37
C TRP A 344 9.79 32.83 9.30
N LYS A 345 9.32 32.12 10.33
CA LYS A 345 8.41 32.69 11.34
C LYS A 345 9.01 33.90 12.05
N LYS A 346 10.31 33.87 12.40
CA LYS A 346 11.01 35.01 13.02
C LYS A 346 11.13 36.18 12.04
N ALA A 347 11.52 35.92 10.80
CA ALA A 347 11.58 36.94 9.75
C ALA A 347 10.22 37.60 9.49
N LEU A 348 9.13 36.83 9.55
CA LEU A 348 7.75 37.32 9.42
C LEU A 348 7.26 38.04 10.69
N GLY A 349 7.60 37.55 11.88
CA GLY A 349 7.21 38.14 13.17
C GLY A 349 7.89 39.48 13.45
N ASP A 350 9.17 39.61 13.09
CA ASP A 350 9.92 40.87 13.20
C ASP A 350 9.55 41.88 12.10
N ALA A 351 8.78 41.46 11.08
CA ALA A 351 8.28 42.31 10.00
C ALA A 351 7.00 43.11 10.36
N GLY A 352 6.60 43.11 11.64
CA GLY A 352 5.47 43.91 12.14
C GLY A 352 5.58 45.43 11.97
N SER A 353 6.68 45.99 11.45
CA SER A 353 6.80 47.44 11.20
C SER A 353 7.15 47.87 9.77
N HIS A 354 7.44 46.95 8.83
CA HIS A 354 7.84 47.31 7.47
C HIS A 354 7.18 46.40 6.43
N ASN A 355 5.87 46.53 6.33
CA ASN A 355 5.09 45.91 5.26
C ASN A 355 5.51 46.55 3.92
N ILE A 356 6.40 45.88 3.17
CA ILE A 356 6.72 46.30 1.81
C ILE A 356 5.41 46.26 1.04
N ASP A 357 4.98 47.44 0.58
CA ASP A 357 3.84 47.61 -0.28
C ASP A 357 4.20 47.05 -1.67
N VAL A 358 4.08 45.73 -1.81
CA VAL A 358 4.33 44.99 -3.06
C VAL A 358 3.53 45.55 -4.23
N PRO A 359 2.26 45.97 -4.05
CA PRO A 359 1.56 46.73 -5.09
C PRO A 359 2.30 47.98 -5.56
N VAL A 360 2.93 48.74 -4.67
CA VAL A 360 3.68 49.96 -5.05
C VAL A 360 4.99 49.60 -5.77
N LEU A 361 5.67 48.54 -5.34
CA LEU A 361 6.87 48.00 -6.01
C LEU A 361 6.53 47.47 -7.41
N ALA A 362 5.48 46.66 -7.54
CA ALA A 362 5.00 46.07 -8.80
C ALA A 362 4.45 47.10 -9.79
N ASN A 363 4.02 48.28 -9.31
CA ASN A 363 3.64 49.40 -10.16
C ASN A 363 4.85 50.17 -10.73
N GLY A 364 6.09 49.80 -10.35
CA GLY A 364 7.31 50.49 -10.75
C GLY A 364 7.41 51.92 -10.20
N LYS A 365 6.65 52.24 -9.14
CA LYS A 365 6.65 53.58 -8.51
C LYS A 365 7.84 53.79 -7.58
N ILE A 366 8.46 52.70 -7.12
CA ILE A 366 9.64 52.74 -6.27
C ILE A 366 10.87 52.72 -7.17
N THR A 367 11.74 53.70 -7.03
CA THR A 367 13.03 53.79 -7.74
C THR A 367 14.11 53.07 -6.95
N CYS A 368 15.06 52.45 -7.63
CA CYS A 368 16.24 51.80 -7.05
C CYS A 368 16.99 52.77 -6.12
N VAL A 369 17.25 52.36 -4.88
CA VAL A 369 17.94 53.19 -3.88
C VAL A 369 19.35 53.60 -4.30
N GLU A 370 20.06 52.74 -5.04
CA GLU A 370 21.44 52.99 -5.44
C GLU A 370 21.59 53.95 -6.63
N CYS A 371 20.82 53.75 -7.71
CA CYS A 371 20.95 54.58 -8.91
C CYS A 371 19.93 55.72 -8.98
N ALA A 372 18.83 55.67 -8.22
CA ALA A 372 17.70 56.61 -8.25
C ALA A 372 17.02 56.83 -9.62
N GLU A 373 17.56 56.28 -10.71
CA GLU A 373 17.11 56.48 -12.09
C GLU A 373 16.14 55.40 -12.56
N ARG A 374 16.37 54.15 -12.17
CA ARG A 374 15.59 53.00 -12.63
C ARG A 374 14.58 52.54 -11.58
N PRO A 375 13.43 51.98 -11.98
CA PRO A 375 12.51 51.36 -11.03
C PRO A 375 13.21 50.20 -10.31
N ALA A 376 12.86 50.00 -9.06
CA ALA A 376 13.32 48.86 -8.29
C ALA A 376 12.61 47.59 -8.79
N LEU A 377 13.40 46.59 -9.14
CA LEU A 377 12.96 45.30 -9.65
C LEU A 377 13.26 44.16 -8.67
N SER A 378 14.09 44.41 -7.66
CA SER A 378 14.45 43.45 -6.64
C SER A 378 14.34 44.08 -5.25
N TYR A 379 13.86 43.30 -4.30
CA TYR A 379 13.85 43.67 -2.88
C TYR A 379 14.62 42.62 -2.08
N CYS A 380 15.65 43.03 -1.36
CA CYS A 380 16.41 42.15 -0.49
C CYS A 380 15.72 42.05 0.88
N LEU A 381 15.35 40.85 1.31
CA LEU A 381 14.65 40.64 2.59
C LEU A 381 15.55 41.00 3.79
N GLU A 382 16.84 40.71 3.67
CA GLU A 382 17.83 40.89 4.74
C GLU A 382 18.36 42.32 4.81
N CYS A 383 18.71 42.93 3.67
CA CYS A 383 19.15 44.33 3.62
C CYS A 383 17.99 45.31 3.78
N ARG A 384 16.77 44.89 3.44
CA ARG A 384 15.56 45.73 3.37
C ARG A 384 15.63 46.85 2.33
N ASP A 385 16.46 46.65 1.31
CA ASP A 385 16.70 47.62 0.24
C ASP A 385 16.00 47.20 -1.06
N HIS A 386 15.46 48.18 -1.78
CA HIS A 386 14.85 48.03 -3.09
C HIS A 386 15.80 48.54 -4.18
N THR A 387 16.16 47.66 -5.11
CA THR A 387 17.21 47.89 -6.11
C THR A 387 16.75 47.47 -7.50
N CYS A 388 17.35 48.00 -8.56
CA CYS A 388 17.22 47.40 -9.89
C CYS A 388 18.15 46.16 -9.98
N HIS A 389 17.91 45.27 -10.94
CA HIS A 389 18.68 44.02 -11.07
C HIS A 389 20.20 44.25 -11.13
N ASP A 390 20.69 45.18 -11.97
CA ASP A 390 22.13 45.44 -12.05
C ASP A 390 22.74 45.95 -10.74
N CYS A 391 22.01 46.80 -10.01
CA CYS A 391 22.48 47.31 -8.72
C CYS A 391 22.45 46.21 -7.66
N TYR A 392 21.42 45.35 -7.69
CA TYR A 392 21.34 44.18 -6.82
C TYR A 392 22.54 43.26 -7.04
N ASP A 393 22.78 42.86 -8.29
CA ASP A 393 23.87 41.94 -8.63
C ASP A 393 25.21 42.55 -8.23
N LYS A 394 25.46 43.84 -8.50
CA LYS A 394 26.70 44.51 -8.07
C LYS A 394 26.89 44.52 -6.55
N LEU A 395 25.82 44.77 -5.78
CA LEU A 395 25.87 44.83 -4.32
C LEU A 395 25.93 43.45 -3.65
N HIS A 396 25.30 42.45 -4.27
CA HIS A 396 25.13 41.11 -3.70
C HIS A 396 26.07 40.08 -4.32
N GLN A 397 26.90 40.42 -5.30
CA GLN A 397 27.89 39.47 -5.84
C GLN A 397 29.07 39.20 -4.91
N LYS A 398 29.29 40.01 -3.85
CA LYS A 398 30.47 39.92 -2.97
C LYS A 398 30.11 39.89 -1.48
N GLY A 399 30.89 39.13 -0.71
CA GLY A 399 30.85 39.12 0.76
C GLY A 399 29.60 38.47 1.34
N HIS A 400 29.23 38.83 2.57
CA HIS A 400 28.07 38.24 3.27
C HIS A 400 26.73 38.48 2.55
N ARG A 401 26.63 39.55 1.75
CA ARG A 401 25.42 39.89 1.00
C ARG A 401 25.14 38.91 -0.13
N SER A 402 26.11 38.12 -0.58
CA SER A 402 25.87 37.10 -1.61
C SER A 402 25.01 35.94 -1.16
N ARG A 403 24.72 35.85 0.14
CA ARG A 403 23.83 34.83 0.72
C ARG A 403 22.43 35.35 0.98
N HIS A 404 22.15 36.61 0.62
CA HIS A 404 20.84 37.21 0.81
C HIS A 404 19.89 36.80 -0.30
N THR A 405 18.62 36.65 0.05
CA THR A 405 17.57 36.16 -0.84
C THR A 405 16.76 37.33 -1.37
N PRO A 406 16.81 37.61 -2.69
CA PRO A 406 16.01 38.66 -3.28
C PRO A 406 14.59 38.18 -3.61
N PHE A 407 13.61 39.04 -3.35
CA PHE A 407 12.33 39.02 -4.05
C PHE A 407 12.50 39.76 -5.39
N LYS A 408 12.60 39.03 -6.50
CA LYS A 408 12.76 39.60 -7.84
C LYS A 408 11.41 39.70 -8.56
N LEU A 409 11.15 40.85 -9.17
CA LEU A 409 10.05 41.10 -10.08
C LEU A 409 10.46 40.70 -11.50
N VAL A 410 9.52 40.18 -12.28
CA VAL A 410 9.78 39.82 -13.67
C VAL A 410 9.89 41.11 -14.49
N CYS A 411 10.94 41.25 -15.30
CA CYS A 411 11.07 42.40 -16.20
C CYS A 411 10.11 42.28 -17.38
N CYS A 412 9.62 43.41 -17.87
CA CYS A 412 8.92 43.48 -19.16
C CYS A 412 9.85 43.07 -20.29
N SER A 413 9.48 42.04 -21.07
CA SER A 413 10.26 41.52 -22.20
C SER A 413 10.46 42.51 -23.36
N LEU A 414 9.73 43.63 -23.39
CA LEU A 414 9.88 44.66 -24.44
C LEU A 414 10.75 45.83 -24.03
N CYS A 415 10.56 46.38 -22.83
CA CYS A 415 11.34 47.54 -22.39
C CYS A 415 12.52 47.16 -21.49
N GLY A 416 12.52 45.98 -20.86
CA GLY A 416 13.54 45.55 -19.90
C GLY A 416 13.62 46.38 -18.61
N LEU A 417 12.81 47.45 -18.50
CA LEU A 417 12.93 48.45 -17.44
C LEU A 417 11.79 48.33 -16.42
N MET A 418 10.55 48.21 -16.88
CA MET A 418 9.39 48.18 -15.99
C MET A 418 9.08 46.75 -15.54
N PRO A 419 8.57 46.55 -14.32
CA PRO A 419 8.06 45.26 -13.89
C PRO A 419 6.89 44.83 -14.79
N ALA A 420 6.92 43.57 -15.21
CA ALA A 420 5.85 42.97 -15.99
C ALA A 420 4.62 42.81 -15.10
N ARG A 421 3.44 43.19 -15.59
CA ARG A 421 2.17 43.00 -14.88
C ARG A 421 1.26 42.02 -15.60
N LEU A 422 1.56 41.73 -16.86
CA LEU A 422 0.73 40.93 -17.74
C LEU A 422 1.56 39.79 -18.32
N ARG A 423 1.05 38.56 -18.31
CA ARG A 423 1.59 37.42 -19.06
C ARG A 423 0.68 37.15 -20.24
N CYS A 424 1.21 37.23 -21.46
CA CYS A 424 0.44 36.93 -22.65
C CYS A 424 0.21 35.42 -22.77
N GLN A 425 -1.03 34.99 -22.95
CA GLN A 425 -1.37 33.56 -23.11
C GLN A 425 -0.84 32.94 -24.40
N VAL A 426 -0.67 33.77 -25.44
CA VAL A 426 -0.28 33.29 -26.78
C VAL A 426 1.23 33.14 -26.91
N THR A 427 1.99 34.15 -26.50
CA THR A 427 3.46 34.15 -26.67
C THR A 427 4.21 33.74 -25.42
N ASP A 428 3.51 33.54 -24.31
CA ASP A 428 4.06 33.22 -22.98
C ASP A 428 5.10 34.21 -22.43
N LYS A 429 5.06 35.46 -22.92
CA LYS A 429 5.98 36.53 -22.52
C LYS A 429 5.33 37.46 -21.51
N CYS A 430 6.17 38.06 -20.66
CA CYS A 430 5.76 38.94 -19.58
C CYS A 430 5.96 40.40 -19.98
N PHE A 431 4.93 41.23 -19.86
CA PHE A 431 4.93 42.61 -20.32
C PHE A 431 4.45 43.55 -19.22
N CYS A 432 4.99 44.78 -19.18
CA CYS A 432 4.34 45.86 -18.45
C CYS A 432 3.07 46.28 -19.18
N HIS A 433 2.16 46.94 -18.46
CA HIS A 433 0.85 47.35 -18.99
C HIS A 433 0.98 48.17 -20.29
N ASP A 434 1.89 49.14 -20.33
CA ASP A 434 2.08 50.03 -21.48
C ASP A 434 2.64 49.30 -22.69
N CYS A 435 3.65 48.44 -22.50
CA CYS A 435 4.24 47.68 -23.59
C CYS A 435 3.26 46.64 -24.16
N TYR A 436 2.44 46.04 -23.31
CA TYR A 436 1.38 45.13 -23.75
C TYR A 436 0.35 45.87 -24.62
N ALA A 437 -0.23 46.95 -24.08
CA ALA A 437 -1.32 47.68 -24.71
C ALA A 437 -0.90 48.45 -25.98
N MET A 438 0.33 48.98 -26.00
CA MET A 438 0.75 49.86 -27.11
C MET A 438 1.49 49.13 -28.22
N LYS A 439 2.20 48.04 -27.91
CA LYS A 439 3.09 47.38 -28.89
C LYS A 439 2.73 45.92 -29.09
N HIS A 440 2.64 45.13 -28.02
CA HIS A 440 2.48 43.69 -28.15
C HIS A 440 1.11 43.30 -28.74
N ILE A 441 0.02 43.91 -28.29
CA ILE A 441 -1.33 43.60 -28.81
C ILE A 441 -1.48 43.84 -30.32
N GLN A 442 -0.65 44.73 -30.90
CA GLN A 442 -0.65 44.99 -32.34
C GLN A 442 0.02 43.86 -33.14
N THR A 443 0.89 43.07 -32.50
CA THR A 443 1.58 41.93 -33.13
C THR A 443 0.76 40.65 -33.15
N LEU A 444 -0.30 40.58 -32.33
CA LEU A 444 -1.20 39.43 -32.27
C LEU A 444 -2.20 39.43 -33.44
N SER A 445 -2.60 38.26 -33.89
CA SER A 445 -3.71 38.09 -34.85
C SER A 445 -5.06 38.42 -34.21
N MET A 446 -6.10 38.66 -35.02
CA MET A 446 -7.44 39.01 -34.51
C MET A 446 -8.00 38.03 -33.46
N PRO A 447 -7.98 36.69 -33.65
CA PRO A 447 -8.47 35.77 -32.63
C PRO A 447 -7.60 35.79 -31.36
N GLU A 448 -6.30 36.01 -31.50
CA GLU A 448 -5.36 36.10 -30.37
C GLU A 448 -5.54 37.38 -29.54
N LYS A 449 -6.04 38.46 -30.14
CA LYS A 449 -6.35 39.72 -29.42
C LYS A 449 -7.55 39.59 -28.48
N GLU A 450 -8.43 38.62 -28.71
CA GLU A 450 -9.59 38.36 -27.86
C GLU A 450 -9.19 37.61 -26.57
N MET A 451 -8.04 36.92 -26.57
CA MET A 451 -7.51 36.29 -25.37
C MET A 451 -6.99 37.34 -24.38
N GLN A 452 -7.59 37.37 -23.18
CA GLN A 452 -7.15 38.29 -22.14
C GLN A 452 -5.80 37.84 -21.55
N PRO A 453 -4.82 38.75 -21.39
CA PRO A 453 -3.58 38.41 -20.70
C PRO A 453 -3.82 38.16 -19.22
N PHE A 454 -3.02 37.30 -18.59
CA PHE A 454 -3.09 37.14 -17.14
C PHE A 454 -2.42 38.28 -16.41
N LEU A 455 -3.05 38.72 -15.34
CA LEU A 455 -2.43 39.61 -14.37
C LEU A 455 -1.43 38.81 -13.51
N ILE A 456 -0.18 39.24 -13.47
CA ILE A 456 0.83 38.69 -12.57
C ILE A 456 0.56 39.26 -11.18
N ASP A 457 0.05 38.42 -10.28
CA ASP A 457 -0.19 38.79 -8.89
C ASP A 457 1.09 38.60 -8.06
N TYR A 458 1.85 39.68 -7.93
CA TYR A 458 3.05 39.69 -7.10
C TYR A 458 2.75 39.54 -5.60
N VAL A 459 1.54 39.83 -5.14
CA VAL A 459 1.15 39.64 -3.74
C VAL A 459 0.97 38.14 -3.47
N ALA A 460 0.29 37.43 -4.39
CA ALA A 460 0.19 35.99 -4.35
C ALA A 460 1.56 35.32 -4.49
N LEU A 461 2.43 35.78 -5.41
CA LEU A 461 3.81 35.28 -5.52
C LEU A 461 4.62 35.52 -4.25
N LYS A 462 4.44 36.69 -3.60
CA LYS A 462 5.05 36.98 -2.29
C LYS A 462 4.56 35.97 -1.25
N ALA A 463 3.25 35.75 -1.15
CA ALA A 463 2.66 34.77 -0.25
C ALA A 463 3.13 33.33 -0.53
N ASN A 464 3.31 32.97 -1.81
CA ASN A 464 3.83 31.67 -2.21
C ASN A 464 5.32 31.54 -1.90
N LEU A 465 6.16 32.54 -2.16
CA LEU A 465 7.55 32.57 -1.71
C LEU A 465 7.69 32.48 -0.18
N PHE A 466 6.68 32.94 0.57
CA PHE A 466 6.61 32.75 2.01
C PHE A 466 6.11 31.36 2.45
N ASN A 467 5.47 30.61 1.55
CA ASN A 467 4.93 29.28 1.81
C ASN A 467 5.77 28.15 1.15
N ASP A 468 6.70 28.50 0.26
CA ASP A 468 7.49 27.58 -0.55
C ASP A 468 8.94 27.55 -0.06
N THR A 469 9.34 26.45 0.53
CA THR A 469 10.46 26.35 1.48
C THR A 469 11.62 25.48 0.98
N SER A 470 11.75 25.30 -0.33
CA SER A 470 12.97 24.75 -0.95
C SER A 470 13.62 25.81 -1.83
N HIS A 471 14.87 26.20 -1.57
CA HIS A 471 15.60 27.07 -2.49
C HIS A 471 17.08 26.71 -2.61
N GLU A 472 17.43 26.14 -3.76
CA GLU A 472 18.64 26.48 -4.51
C GLU A 472 18.21 27.24 -5.78
N ASP A 473 18.94 28.31 -6.09
CA ASP A 473 18.89 29.21 -7.26
C ASP A 473 17.64 29.22 -8.18
N VAL A 474 16.78 30.23 -7.98
CA VAL A 474 15.77 30.68 -8.94
C VAL A 474 16.45 31.62 -9.95
N GLN A 475 16.76 31.09 -11.12
CA GLN A 475 17.01 31.88 -12.33
C GLN A 475 15.94 31.52 -13.38
N LEU A 476 15.08 32.49 -13.71
CA LEU A 476 14.30 32.44 -14.96
C LEU A 476 15.25 32.85 -16.09
N THR A 477 15.65 31.91 -16.93
CA THR A 477 16.51 32.20 -18.09
C THR A 477 15.67 32.69 -19.28
N GLU A 478 16.06 33.83 -19.83
CA GLU A 478 15.58 34.34 -21.11
C GLU A 478 16.21 33.52 -22.25
N THR A 479 15.40 32.84 -23.07
CA THR A 479 15.86 32.37 -24.38
C THR A 479 15.20 33.21 -25.48
N GLY A 480 16.03 33.84 -26.30
CA GLY A 480 15.63 34.36 -27.61
C GLY A 480 16.19 35.74 -28.00
N ALA A 481 17.48 35.81 -28.35
CA ALA A 481 18.00 36.49 -29.55
C ALA A 481 19.53 36.67 -29.46
N LEU A 482 20.28 35.97 -30.32
CA LEU A 482 21.39 36.56 -31.08
C LEU A 482 21.87 35.59 -32.16
N ALA A 483 22.25 36.19 -33.27
CA ALA A 483 22.37 35.63 -34.60
C ALA A 483 23.73 34.96 -34.87
N GLU A 484 23.68 33.94 -35.73
CA GLU A 484 24.47 33.80 -36.96
C GLU A 484 25.96 34.21 -36.90
N ARG A 485 26.86 33.22 -36.80
CA ARG A 485 28.18 33.26 -37.43
C ARG A 485 28.68 31.87 -37.81
N GLN A 486 28.99 31.77 -39.10
CA GLN A 486 29.55 30.67 -39.86
C GLN A 486 31.01 30.31 -39.51
N TYR A 487 31.35 29.03 -39.77
CA TYR A 487 32.64 28.50 -40.27
C TYR A 487 33.91 28.60 -39.40
N GLN A 488 34.43 27.46 -38.93
CA GLN A 488 35.57 26.74 -39.55
C GLN A 488 36.04 25.53 -38.73
N ALA A 489 36.38 24.48 -39.46
CA ALA A 489 37.03 23.26 -39.00
C ALA A 489 38.48 23.50 -38.52
N GLY A 490 38.98 22.63 -37.63
CA GLY A 490 40.36 22.71 -37.15
C GLY A 490 40.79 21.56 -36.25
N THR A 491 41.22 20.48 -36.90
CA THR A 491 42.12 19.39 -36.48
C THR A 491 43.21 19.68 -35.42
N LEU A 492 43.65 18.59 -34.76
CA LEU A 492 44.91 18.36 -34.00
C LEU A 492 44.92 18.82 -32.53
N GLY A 493 45.44 18.07 -31.56
CA GLY A 493 46.18 16.83 -31.63
C GLY A 493 46.61 16.28 -30.26
N MET A 494 46.84 14.98 -30.26
CA MET A 494 47.71 14.19 -29.38
C MET A 494 48.78 14.96 -28.56
N ARG A 495 48.84 14.68 -27.25
CA ARG A 495 49.99 14.08 -26.51
C ARG A 495 50.00 14.55 -25.05
N GLY A 496 50.22 13.61 -24.13
CA GLY A 496 50.59 13.98 -22.76
C GLY A 496 50.58 12.85 -21.73
N THR A 497 51.12 11.68 -22.05
CA THR A 497 51.42 10.66 -21.03
C THR A 497 52.47 11.17 -20.04
N LYS A 498 52.13 11.24 -18.75
CA LYS A 498 53.12 11.29 -17.66
C LYS A 498 52.89 10.13 -16.70
N LYS A 499 53.87 9.22 -16.70
CA LYS A 499 54.14 8.27 -15.61
C LYS A 499 54.57 9.05 -14.36
N ALA A 500 54.04 8.68 -13.21
CA ALA A 500 54.71 8.83 -11.93
C ALA A 500 54.54 7.52 -11.13
N THR A 501 55.63 7.14 -10.51
CA THR A 501 55.92 5.89 -9.79
C THR A 501 55.86 6.11 -8.27
N ILE A 502 55.60 5.02 -7.52
CA ILE A 502 55.90 4.81 -6.07
C ILE A 502 54.89 5.52 -5.12
N ASP A 503 54.30 4.95 -4.07
CA ASP A 503 54.75 3.95 -3.08
C ASP A 503 53.56 3.27 -2.34
N ASP A 504 53.87 2.17 -1.66
CA ASP A 504 53.00 1.30 -0.86
C ASP A 504 52.37 1.96 0.39
N GLY A 505 51.15 1.54 0.76
CA GLY A 505 50.67 1.73 2.14
C GLY A 505 49.16 1.57 2.40
N LYS A 506 48.81 0.43 3.00
CA LYS A 506 47.65 0.15 3.87
C LYS A 506 46.25 0.06 3.23
N SER A 507 45.80 -1.19 3.14
CA SER A 507 44.43 -1.64 2.94
C SER A 507 43.49 -1.16 4.05
N GLY A 508 42.64 -0.19 3.71
CA GLY A 508 41.36 0.07 4.36
C GLY A 508 40.32 0.18 3.25
N VAL A 509 39.50 -0.85 3.06
CA VAL A 509 38.41 -0.85 2.07
C VAL A 509 37.33 0.12 2.56
N LYS A 510 37.40 1.37 2.11
CA LYS A 510 36.25 2.28 2.08
C LYS A 510 35.56 2.06 0.74
N LEU A 511 34.36 1.49 0.76
CA LEU A 511 33.42 1.62 -0.36
C LEU A 511 33.05 3.11 -0.46
N ALA A 512 33.80 3.86 -1.26
CA ALA A 512 33.33 5.11 -1.80
C ALA A 512 32.37 4.75 -2.94
N ILE A 513 31.07 4.94 -2.72
CA ILE A 513 30.09 4.94 -3.79
C ILE A 513 30.41 6.16 -4.65
N ASN A 514 31.18 5.92 -5.71
CA ASN A 514 31.49 6.89 -6.73
C ASN A 514 30.27 6.97 -7.64
N THR A 515 29.29 7.79 -7.25
CA THR A 515 28.19 8.19 -8.15
C THR A 515 28.80 9.07 -9.22
N SER A 516 29.03 8.49 -10.39
CA SER A 516 29.33 9.24 -11.60
C SER A 516 28.11 10.11 -11.89
N ARG A 517 28.31 11.41 -11.68
CA ARG A 517 27.38 12.49 -11.94
C ARG A 517 27.14 12.54 -13.45
N SER A 518 26.00 12.06 -13.92
CA SER A 518 25.50 12.31 -15.28
C SER A 518 24.86 13.69 -15.31
N ASP A 519 25.25 14.51 -16.29
CA ASP A 519 24.96 15.94 -16.43
C ASP A 519 23.50 16.28 -16.79
N ASP A 520 22.51 15.45 -16.41
CA ASP A 520 21.09 15.61 -16.76
C ASP A 520 20.20 16.07 -15.57
N GLU A 521 20.75 16.28 -14.37
CA GLU A 521 19.97 16.70 -13.19
C GLU A 521 19.71 18.22 -13.04
N GLU A 522 20.38 19.08 -13.82
CA GLU A 522 20.30 20.55 -13.61
C GLU A 522 19.04 21.23 -14.19
N SER A 523 18.19 20.52 -14.95
CA SER A 523 17.02 21.13 -15.61
C SER A 523 15.71 21.09 -14.78
N TRP A 524 15.67 20.30 -13.70
CA TRP A 524 14.44 20.04 -12.93
C TRP A 524 14.21 20.99 -11.73
N SER A 525 15.14 21.90 -11.45
CA SER A 525 15.10 22.82 -10.30
C SER A 525 14.18 24.04 -10.48
N SER A 526 13.59 24.23 -11.66
CA SER A 526 12.90 25.47 -12.04
C SER A 526 11.38 25.49 -11.86
N SER A 527 10.76 24.36 -11.47
CA SER A 527 9.30 24.32 -11.32
C SER A 527 8.90 24.71 -9.90
N ILE A 528 8.63 26.01 -9.74
CA ILE A 528 7.84 26.63 -8.67
C ILE A 528 6.44 26.03 -8.73
N ILE A 529 6.31 24.81 -8.24
CA ILE A 529 5.05 24.13 -8.05
C ILE A 529 4.91 24.08 -6.54
N GLY A 530 3.92 24.80 -6.00
CA GLY A 530 3.81 24.99 -4.55
C GLY A 530 3.99 23.66 -3.81
N SER A 531 4.72 23.70 -2.70
CA SER A 531 5.24 22.58 -1.87
C SER A 531 4.40 21.29 -1.69
N GLN A 532 3.12 21.30 -2.08
CA GLN A 532 2.19 20.18 -1.99
C GLN A 532 2.05 19.35 -3.28
N TRP A 533 2.41 19.91 -4.44
CA TRP A 533 2.20 19.27 -5.73
C TRP A 533 3.50 18.67 -6.27
N HIS A 534 3.49 17.37 -6.56
CA HIS A 534 4.69 16.64 -6.95
C HIS A 534 4.51 15.95 -8.30
N PRO A 535 5.51 16.00 -9.21
CA PRO A 535 5.43 15.36 -10.52
C PRO A 535 5.65 13.84 -10.42
N PHE A 536 4.79 13.08 -11.07
CA PHE A 536 4.85 11.63 -11.25
C PHE A 536 4.69 11.30 -12.73
N TYR A 537 4.95 10.03 -13.08
CA TYR A 537 4.73 9.52 -14.42
C TYR A 537 3.78 8.34 -14.31
N ASP A 538 2.89 8.18 -15.28
CA ASP A 538 2.09 6.96 -15.42
C ASP A 538 2.89 5.86 -16.16
N SER A 539 2.28 4.69 -16.37
CA SER A 539 2.94 3.60 -17.10
C SER A 539 3.19 3.87 -18.57
N THR A 540 2.55 4.90 -19.14
CA THR A 540 2.82 5.35 -20.51
C THR A 540 3.97 6.35 -20.58
N GLY A 541 4.52 6.76 -19.43
CA GLY A 541 5.55 7.78 -19.32
C GLY A 541 5.01 9.21 -19.42
N ILE A 542 3.69 9.41 -19.33
CA ILE A 542 3.08 10.74 -19.33
C ILE A 542 3.18 11.31 -17.92
N MET A 543 3.69 12.54 -17.82
CA MET A 543 3.81 13.25 -16.55
C MET A 543 2.45 13.73 -16.05
N TYR A 544 2.22 13.60 -14.75
CA TYR A 544 1.10 14.21 -14.04
C TYR A 544 1.55 14.72 -12.66
N TYR A 545 0.77 15.58 -12.03
CA TYR A 545 1.03 16.13 -10.72
C TYR A 545 0.05 15.56 -9.71
N PHE A 546 0.55 15.24 -8.51
CA PHE A 546 -0.26 14.72 -7.42
C PHE A 546 -0.07 15.57 -6.17
N ASN A 547 -1.18 15.91 -5.51
CA ASN A 547 -1.18 16.62 -4.24
C ASN A 547 -1.48 15.63 -3.10
N PHE A 548 -0.52 15.41 -2.20
CA PHE A 548 -0.71 14.47 -1.08
C PHE A 548 -1.66 14.99 0.00
N ALA A 549 -1.86 16.30 0.10
CA ALA A 549 -2.77 16.89 1.08
C ALA A 549 -4.24 16.80 0.63
N THR A 550 -4.52 17.01 -0.66
CA THR A 550 -5.89 17.00 -1.21
C THR A 550 -6.27 15.67 -1.86
N GLY A 551 -5.29 14.85 -2.24
CA GLY A 551 -5.51 13.62 -3.03
C GLY A 551 -5.79 13.89 -4.51
N GLU A 552 -5.70 15.14 -4.96
CA GLU A 552 -5.97 15.53 -6.34
C GLU A 552 -4.83 15.13 -7.29
N LYS A 553 -5.22 14.76 -8.50
CA LYS A 553 -4.31 14.46 -9.61
C LYS A 553 -4.62 15.38 -10.79
N MET A 554 -3.60 15.97 -11.42
CA MET A 554 -3.76 16.83 -12.59
C MET A 554 -2.72 16.47 -13.65
N ARG A 555 -3.12 16.38 -14.92
CA ARG A 555 -2.16 16.19 -16.04
C ARG A 555 -1.38 17.46 -16.37
N ARG A 556 -1.89 18.62 -15.95
CA ARG A 556 -1.27 19.94 -16.18
C ARG A 556 -0.64 20.45 -14.89
N SER A 557 0.40 21.27 -15.02
CA SER A 557 1.03 21.90 -13.86
C SER A 557 0.00 22.77 -13.13
N PRO A 558 -0.18 22.60 -11.80
CA PRO A 558 -1.11 23.41 -11.00
C PRO A 558 -0.77 24.90 -10.99
N VAL A 559 0.47 25.24 -11.36
CA VAL A 559 0.97 26.63 -11.45
C VAL A 559 0.86 27.17 -12.88
N ASP A 560 0.20 26.44 -13.78
CA ASP A 560 -0.24 26.99 -15.06
C ASP A 560 -1.63 27.64 -14.91
N PRO A 561 -1.72 28.97 -14.79
CA PRO A 561 -3.00 29.68 -14.66
C PRO A 561 -3.89 29.55 -15.92
N ASN A 562 -3.43 28.90 -17.01
CA ASN A 562 -4.22 28.55 -18.19
C ASN A 562 -5.06 27.27 -18.05
N ALA A 563 -5.52 26.87 -16.86
CA ALA A 563 -6.53 25.82 -16.76
C ALA A 563 -7.93 26.43 -17.05
N PRO A 564 -8.52 26.31 -18.26
CA PRO A 564 -9.95 26.48 -18.39
C PRO A 564 -10.61 25.44 -17.47
N GLY A 565 -11.62 25.85 -16.71
CA GLY A 565 -12.41 24.91 -15.92
C GLY A 565 -12.88 23.79 -16.83
N SER A 566 -12.48 22.54 -16.55
CA SER A 566 -13.02 21.40 -17.25
C SER A 566 -14.43 21.18 -16.72
N ASP A 567 -15.41 21.66 -17.48
CA ASP A 567 -16.69 21.01 -17.60
C ASP A 567 -16.40 19.63 -18.23
N ASP A 568 -15.97 18.67 -17.41
CA ASP A 568 -15.94 17.27 -17.84
C ASP A 568 -17.39 16.78 -17.75
N ASP A 569 -18.07 16.87 -18.88
CA ASP A 569 -19.30 16.14 -19.18
C ASP A 569 -19.02 14.64 -19.00
N ASP A 570 -19.53 14.06 -17.91
CA ASP A 570 -19.70 12.62 -17.76
C ASP A 570 -20.68 12.16 -18.86
N GLU A 571 -20.16 11.72 -20.01
CA GLU A 571 -20.91 10.90 -20.96
C GLU A 571 -21.25 9.57 -20.27
N GLU A 572 -22.42 9.52 -19.63
CA GLU A 572 -23.12 8.28 -19.30
C GLU A 572 -23.37 7.50 -20.60
N GLU A 573 -22.63 6.40 -20.81
CA GLU A 573 -22.98 5.38 -21.79
C GLU A 573 -24.32 4.72 -21.41
N SER A 574 -25.41 5.30 -21.88
CA SER A 574 -26.72 4.66 -21.95
C SER A 574 -26.72 3.62 -23.07
N SER A 575 -26.44 2.35 -22.75
CA SER A 575 -26.76 1.24 -23.63
C SER A 575 -28.23 0.86 -23.46
N SER A 576 -29.02 1.23 -24.46
CA SER A 576 -30.41 0.80 -24.65
C SER A 576 -30.47 -0.13 -25.86
N ASP A 577 -31.27 -1.19 -25.69
CA ASP A 577 -31.99 -1.98 -26.68
C ASP A 577 -31.17 -2.81 -27.70
N GLU A 578 -31.37 -4.13 -27.69
CA GLU A 578 -32.31 -4.76 -28.65
C GLU A 578 -32.55 -6.25 -28.34
N ASP A 579 -33.84 -6.60 -28.40
CA ASP A 579 -34.40 -7.94 -28.47
C ASP A 579 -33.92 -8.71 -29.71
N ASP A 580 -33.71 -10.02 -29.61
CA ASP A 580 -34.12 -10.91 -30.71
C ASP A 580 -34.51 -12.32 -30.24
N GLN A 581 -35.50 -12.85 -30.95
CA GLN A 581 -36.35 -13.97 -30.63
C GLN A 581 -35.79 -15.32 -31.09
N THR A 582 -36.22 -16.37 -30.38
CA THR A 582 -36.62 -17.70 -30.88
C THR A 582 -35.80 -18.39 -31.98
N THR A 583 -35.27 -19.57 -31.67
CA THR A 583 -35.42 -20.75 -32.54
C THR A 583 -35.56 -22.03 -31.71
N GLU A 584 -36.72 -22.67 -31.84
CA GLU A 584 -36.94 -24.09 -31.54
C GLU A 584 -36.16 -24.98 -32.53
N GLY A 585 -35.70 -26.15 -32.09
CA GLY A 585 -35.10 -27.15 -32.97
C GLY A 585 -34.61 -28.40 -32.25
N SER A 586 -35.47 -29.42 -32.19
CA SER A 586 -35.25 -30.75 -31.64
C SER A 586 -34.09 -31.54 -32.27
N SER A 587 -33.46 -32.47 -31.53
CA SER A 587 -33.66 -33.93 -31.68
C SER A 587 -32.50 -34.79 -31.12
N GLY A 588 -32.90 -35.88 -30.42
CA GLY A 588 -32.20 -37.17 -30.25
C GLY A 588 -30.96 -37.20 -29.34
N SER A 589 -30.62 -38.25 -28.60
CA SER A 589 -31.20 -39.57 -28.35
C SER A 589 -30.30 -40.25 -27.30
N SER A 590 -30.90 -40.99 -26.36
CA SER A 590 -30.42 -42.24 -25.75
C SER A 590 -28.96 -42.40 -25.25
N GLY A 591 -28.82 -42.72 -23.96
CA GLY A 591 -27.59 -43.34 -23.43
C GLY A 591 -27.67 -43.64 -21.93
N SER A 592 -28.43 -44.66 -21.56
CA SER A 592 -28.44 -45.27 -20.23
C SER A 592 -27.08 -45.94 -19.95
N GLY A 593 -26.51 -45.69 -18.78
CA GLY A 593 -25.25 -46.32 -18.35
C GLY A 593 -25.05 -46.21 -16.84
N SER A 594 -25.71 -47.10 -16.11
CA SER A 594 -25.44 -47.41 -14.71
C SER A 594 -24.05 -48.05 -14.57
N GLY A 595 -23.21 -47.52 -13.70
CA GLY A 595 -21.91 -48.09 -13.34
C GLY A 595 -21.46 -47.58 -11.98
N SER A 596 -21.90 -48.27 -10.93
CA SER A 596 -21.38 -48.15 -9.58
C SER A 596 -20.08 -48.96 -9.48
N ASP A 597 -18.95 -48.29 -9.25
CA ASP A 597 -17.73 -48.95 -8.78
C ASP A 597 -17.16 -48.21 -7.57
N SER A 598 -17.32 -48.86 -6.43
CA SER A 598 -16.70 -48.55 -5.15
C SER A 598 -15.28 -49.10 -5.14
N HIS A 599 -14.27 -48.23 -5.20
CA HIS A 599 -12.90 -48.59 -4.86
C HIS A 599 -12.50 -48.00 -3.52
N SER A 600 -12.32 -48.90 -2.56
CA SER A 600 -11.65 -48.72 -1.29
C SER A 600 -10.15 -48.48 -1.50
N SER A 601 -9.64 -47.34 -1.04
CA SER A 601 -8.20 -47.07 -0.94
C SER A 601 -7.79 -47.02 0.53
N GLU A 602 -7.03 -48.02 0.96
CA GLU A 602 -6.33 -48.04 2.25
C GLU A 602 -5.29 -46.90 2.31
N VAL A 603 -5.28 -46.18 3.43
CA VAL A 603 -4.33 -45.12 3.76
C VAL A 603 -3.16 -45.74 4.52
N ILE A 604 -1.94 -45.68 3.96
CA ILE A 604 -0.69 -45.87 4.69
C ILE A 604 0.00 -44.51 4.79
N GLU A 605 -0.33 -43.71 5.81
CA GLU A 605 0.45 -42.54 6.20
C GLU A 605 0.41 -42.40 7.73
N GLY A 606 1.48 -42.82 8.40
CA GLY A 606 1.56 -42.78 9.87
C GLY A 606 2.94 -42.58 10.50
N GLU A 607 4.05 -42.70 9.76
CA GLU A 607 5.38 -42.76 10.42
C GLU A 607 6.41 -41.70 10.01
N LEU A 608 6.20 -40.94 8.91
CA LEU A 608 7.20 -39.94 8.47
C LEU A 608 7.04 -38.55 9.11
N GLU A 609 5.88 -38.21 9.67
CA GLU A 609 5.59 -36.86 10.16
C GLU A 609 6.08 -36.60 11.60
N ASN A 610 6.23 -37.66 12.40
CA ASN A 610 6.70 -37.55 13.78
C ASN A 610 8.22 -37.32 13.87
N GLU A 611 8.98 -37.75 12.86
CA GLU A 611 10.44 -37.56 12.82
C GLU A 611 10.83 -36.10 12.46
N ALA A 612 9.98 -35.41 11.69
CA ALA A 612 10.15 -33.99 11.38
C ALA A 612 9.89 -33.08 12.60
N LYS A 613 8.88 -33.42 13.43
CA LYS A 613 8.57 -32.68 14.68
C LYS A 613 9.64 -32.87 15.76
N ALA A 614 10.25 -34.06 15.85
CA ALA A 614 11.35 -34.32 16.79
C ALA A 614 12.65 -33.55 16.44
N LYS A 615 12.93 -33.33 15.14
CA LYS A 615 14.07 -32.51 14.69
C LYS A 615 13.87 -31.01 14.92
N TYR A 616 12.63 -30.52 14.89
CA TYR A 616 12.32 -29.11 15.12
C TYR A 616 12.48 -28.71 16.59
N THR A 617 12.01 -29.55 17.51
CA THR A 617 12.02 -29.27 18.96
C THR A 617 13.42 -29.24 19.56
N LYS A 618 14.40 -29.92 18.95
CA LYS A 618 15.81 -29.95 19.42
C LYS A 618 16.64 -28.73 19.03
N ARG A 619 16.11 -27.83 18.18
CA ARG A 619 16.82 -26.64 17.68
C ARG A 619 16.62 -25.38 18.56
N ILE A 620 15.66 -25.41 19.49
CA ILE A 620 15.26 -24.27 20.33
C ILE A 620 16.14 -24.13 21.60
N ALA A 621 16.99 -25.12 21.92
CA ALA A 621 17.81 -25.11 23.14
C ALA A 621 19.23 -24.52 22.98
N GLY A 622 19.57 -23.93 21.83
CA GLY A 622 20.83 -23.21 21.63
C GLY A 622 20.54 -21.77 21.20
N GLU A 623 21.25 -20.81 21.81
CA GLU A 623 21.25 -19.37 21.47
C GLU A 623 21.64 -19.16 19.99
N SER A 624 20.70 -19.42 19.09
CA SER A 624 20.81 -19.10 17.68
C SER A 624 19.93 -17.87 17.47
N LYS A 625 20.57 -16.76 17.09
CA LYS A 625 19.85 -15.56 16.66
C LYS A 625 18.84 -15.99 15.60
N LEU A 626 17.55 -15.75 15.85
CA LEU A 626 16.50 -16.04 14.88
C LEU A 626 16.82 -15.25 13.61
N LEU A 627 17.10 -15.95 12.53
CA LEU A 627 17.25 -15.32 11.23
C LEU A 627 15.87 -14.84 10.76
N PRO A 628 15.78 -13.71 10.06
CA PRO A 628 14.52 -13.28 9.47
C PRO A 628 13.97 -14.41 8.60
N PRO A 629 12.66 -14.72 8.68
CA PRO A 629 12.07 -15.77 7.87
C PRO A 629 12.37 -15.47 6.39
N ARG A 630 13.00 -16.43 5.71
CA ARG A 630 13.25 -16.29 4.27
C ARG A 630 11.91 -16.16 3.58
N MET A 631 11.70 -15.06 2.87
CA MET A 631 10.46 -14.89 2.13
C MET A 631 10.34 -16.01 1.08
N LEU A 632 9.17 -16.64 1.03
CA LEU A 632 8.85 -17.59 -0.02
C LEU A 632 8.90 -16.85 -1.36
N ARG A 633 9.70 -17.37 -2.30
CA ARG A 633 9.76 -16.79 -3.64
C ARG A 633 8.39 -16.91 -4.30
N PRO A 634 7.95 -15.91 -5.08
CA PRO A 634 6.89 -16.14 -6.05
C PRO A 634 7.32 -17.29 -6.98
N PRO A 635 6.45 -18.27 -7.27
CA PRO A 635 6.82 -19.44 -8.07
C PRO A 635 7.14 -19.13 -9.55
N TYR A 636 7.03 -17.88 -10.01
CA TYR A 636 7.00 -17.55 -11.45
C TYR A 636 8.31 -17.07 -12.07
N ARG A 637 9.41 -16.94 -11.32
CA ARG A 637 10.69 -16.56 -11.96
C ARG A 637 11.36 -17.80 -12.53
N ILE A 638 10.80 -18.35 -13.60
CA ILE A 638 11.55 -19.20 -14.54
C ILE A 638 12.66 -18.28 -15.08
N ARG A 639 13.92 -18.63 -14.81
CA ARG A 639 15.04 -17.96 -15.50
C ARG A 639 14.94 -18.34 -16.97
N ASP A 640 14.71 -17.35 -17.84
CA ASP A 640 14.81 -17.52 -19.30
C ASP A 640 16.23 -17.92 -19.75
N ASP A 641 17.22 -17.87 -18.85
CA ASP A 641 18.61 -18.23 -19.10
C ASP A 641 18.89 -19.76 -19.17
N LEU A 642 17.85 -20.61 -19.18
CA LEU A 642 17.98 -22.07 -19.28
C LEU A 642 17.26 -22.67 -20.52
N ILE A 643 17.15 -21.91 -21.60
CA ILE A 643 17.00 -22.51 -22.94
C ILE A 643 18.39 -22.81 -23.46
N ASP A 644 18.89 -24.00 -23.12
CA ASP A 644 20.11 -24.57 -23.67
C ASP A 644 19.82 -25.06 -25.10
N ASP A 645 20.27 -24.29 -26.10
CA ASP A 645 20.17 -24.56 -27.55
C ASP A 645 21.08 -25.73 -28.01
N SER A 646 21.26 -26.76 -27.18
CA SER A 646 22.14 -27.90 -27.50
C SER A 646 21.44 -29.27 -27.44
N VAL A 647 20.38 -29.43 -28.24
CA VAL A 647 19.94 -30.79 -28.66
C VAL A 647 20.27 -31.00 -30.13
N THR A 648 21.53 -31.39 -30.36
CA THR A 648 21.94 -32.06 -31.59
C THR A 648 21.25 -33.41 -31.72
N TYR A 649 20.53 -33.59 -32.82
CA TYR A 649 20.05 -34.88 -33.32
C TYR A 649 21.18 -35.91 -33.41
N ALA A 650 21.01 -37.04 -32.74
CA ALA A 650 21.71 -38.28 -33.05
C ALA A 650 20.76 -39.47 -32.99
N SER A 651 20.45 -40.03 -34.16
CA SER A 651 19.78 -41.30 -34.34
C SER A 651 20.73 -42.47 -34.06
N ALA A 652 20.26 -43.49 -33.35
CA ALA A 652 20.56 -44.93 -33.52
C ALA A 652 19.93 -45.68 -32.33
N ALA A 653 18.85 -46.43 -32.52
CA ALA A 653 18.84 -47.83 -32.94
C ALA A 653 19.25 -48.85 -31.84
N SER A 654 18.29 -49.75 -31.56
CA SER A 654 18.44 -51.17 -31.20
C SER A 654 18.41 -51.60 -29.72
N ALA A 655 17.30 -52.29 -29.40
CA ALA A 655 17.20 -53.60 -28.75
C ALA A 655 17.75 -53.81 -27.32
N ARG A 656 16.85 -53.87 -26.34
CA ARG A 656 16.32 -55.12 -25.75
C ARG A 656 15.17 -54.84 -24.80
#